data_AF-A0A1G6LN23-F1
#
_entry.id   AF-A0A1G6LN23-F1
#
_cell.length_a   1.000
_cell.length_b   1.000
_cell.length_c   1.000
_cell.angle_alpha   90.00
_cell.angle_beta   90.00
_cell.angle_gamma   90.00
#
_symmetry.space_group_name_H-M   'P 1'
#
loop_
_entity.id
_entity.type
_entity.pdbx_description
1 polymer ?
#
loop_
_entity_poly.entity_id
_entity_poly.type
_entity_poly.pdbx_seq_one_letter_code
_entity_poly.pdbx_strand_id
1 'polypeptide(L)'
;MSTEAGIDVQRQLESLVQDFRASDPPMPVIVLHAEDSADDDRVTELVDELREGQQRHGTRLAVASTEPQPGNGSPTARAARLVRDLGDSGKWGDRSAAYRPYSFPRLSLVRALQEATDDPEMHEHWPTAPAGTPEGNTQREQAQTQLLRILARQRWRPRRPPRRQILLTDVQQFLPMGVLGAFTALLTRPEWYIAVLAGIGLMVLLAVLNHVPGRAPLFLWLRGESRWFLTTTFLQSAARHQSTSVRLLRPVDSWKAIAARAYDVAEAMREGGPFPLQLYVLALLEDLRSNHRRRSWDLRGFKRTRPPVLFLRRTGRENGGIELIRAVSDVRSRRSELDPLLIVAGVAANDAPLLDRGADGSPQASPPPSRYQPSRLQQRLRNWYDEWAGNLRADQSPSRTNALPWVLRIPLPREELVRLRDSERRCVRAGHRLPLVRVVWSAYSLALALVLVCTAGGAHSYELHRTYCSAGLLTANRDTERHSAPGTGTECVGIATGDVRFGAYLGDTGDEEADRQGERLRALENRIHDENARVLRNHSGAYVTVVYAGPLSSSKVNPSPVKGVEELTGVYLAQRVVNENHTVKMRVLLANGGADMGHQGEAAEAIAAYAERDPTFVGVVGFGRDLQSSPDVTDRLHTAEVPIVSGTNSASYLPKEFSNWFSLAVPDEHQAEALGHVARQLRAPGRATHALVLARDLKGSQDRYTSEQALYGEEMLRREGFRMLSTQEYRVVNGDPELRLHAERVCQGENVPSVIYFAGRVEDVGPLMTQLSTQPGCANEEISILTGDDLSKARFSGTGGSDGVAPRITLYHAALAELEDAAPATAFYEDAARHLTWIEQDRLPHTSPDFASGQTALSHDATRALYWAASREDVPQSRAATWVNLRSVRLDRMATGTIDFTNAPLYAERHGHSILIKRVRRTPAGVSEAEVLCSRTAGDTTPLDAKECSIT
;
A
#
# COMPACT_ATOMS: atom_id res chain seq x y z
N MET A 1 34.55 51.13 -1.27
CA MET A 1 35.92 51.09 -1.80
C MET A 1 36.46 52.49 -1.76
N SER A 2 37.44 52.71 -0.90
CA SER A 2 38.04 53.99 -0.54
C SER A 2 39.32 54.28 -1.32
N THR A 3 39.87 53.28 -2.02
CA THR A 3 41.03 53.39 -2.92
C THR A 3 40.71 52.79 -4.29
N GLU A 4 41.48 53.17 -5.32
CA GLU A 4 41.34 52.57 -6.66
C GLU A 4 41.73 51.09 -6.65
N ALA A 5 42.79 50.72 -5.93
CA ALA A 5 43.15 49.33 -5.62
C ALA A 5 41.99 48.53 -5.00
N GLY A 6 41.24 49.11 -4.06
CA GLY A 6 40.10 48.45 -3.44
C GLY A 6 38.96 48.16 -4.39
N ILE A 7 38.72 49.04 -5.36
CA ILE A 7 37.71 48.81 -6.40
C ILE A 7 38.15 47.66 -7.30
N ASP A 8 39.39 47.68 -7.77
CA ASP A 8 39.88 46.74 -8.78
C ASP A 8 40.12 45.33 -8.21
N VAL A 9 40.69 45.24 -7.01
CA VAL A 9 40.84 43.94 -6.31
C VAL A 9 39.46 43.36 -5.98
N GLN A 10 38.50 44.17 -5.52
CA GLN A 10 37.14 43.68 -5.25
C GLN A 10 36.45 43.19 -6.53
N ARG A 11 36.64 43.84 -7.69
CA ARG A 11 36.13 43.35 -8.97
C ARG A 11 36.75 42.02 -9.35
N GLN A 12 38.05 41.83 -9.15
CA GLN A 12 38.72 40.56 -9.40
C GLN A 12 38.16 39.45 -8.49
N LEU A 13 37.95 39.73 -7.20
CA LEU A 13 37.31 38.78 -6.28
C LEU A 13 35.91 38.38 -6.77
N GLU A 14 35.08 39.33 -7.22
CA GLU A 14 33.76 39.01 -7.76
C GLU A 14 33.82 38.22 -9.08
N SER A 15 34.84 38.41 -9.92
CA SER A 15 35.07 37.59 -11.12
C SER A 15 35.32 36.14 -10.73
N LEU A 16 36.24 35.89 -9.78
CA LEU A 16 36.53 34.54 -9.29
C LEU A 16 35.30 33.87 -8.65
N VAL A 17 34.48 34.65 -7.95
CA VAL A 17 33.21 34.16 -7.39
C VAL A 17 32.20 33.78 -8.49
N GLN A 18 32.18 34.51 -9.61
CA GLN A 18 31.33 34.17 -10.76
C GLN A 18 31.83 32.89 -11.45
N ASP A 19 33.13 32.76 -11.66
CA ASP A 19 33.73 31.57 -12.29
C ASP A 19 33.51 30.32 -11.45
N PHE A 20 33.58 30.45 -10.12
CA PHE A 20 33.25 29.37 -9.17
C PHE A 20 31.80 28.87 -9.29
N ARG A 21 30.87 29.72 -9.70
CA ARG A 21 29.47 29.30 -9.90
C ARG A 21 29.32 28.44 -11.15
N ALA A 22 30.01 28.81 -12.22
CA ALA A 22 29.92 28.13 -13.50
C ALA A 22 30.77 26.84 -13.50
N SER A 23 31.99 26.92 -12.97
CA SER A 23 33.05 25.91 -13.05
C SER A 23 33.74 25.72 -11.70
N ASP A 24 34.74 24.83 -11.61
CA ASP A 24 35.56 24.67 -10.41
C ASP A 24 36.97 25.25 -10.70
N PRO A 25 37.14 26.59 -10.76
CA PRO A 25 38.42 27.21 -11.11
C PRO A 25 39.44 27.07 -9.96
N PRO A 26 40.75 27.10 -10.26
CA PRO A 26 41.78 27.13 -9.23
C PRO A 26 41.66 28.41 -8.38
N MET A 27 41.52 28.26 -7.08
CA MET A 27 41.38 29.37 -6.14
C MET A 27 42.75 29.84 -5.64
N PRO A 28 43.19 31.08 -5.94
CA PRO A 28 44.52 31.56 -5.55
C PRO A 28 44.63 31.91 -4.06
N VAL A 29 45.87 32.01 -3.58
CA VAL A 29 46.23 32.82 -2.40
C VAL A 29 46.66 34.19 -2.89
N ILE A 30 45.80 35.18 -2.76
CA ILE A 30 46.05 36.55 -3.19
C ILE A 30 46.84 37.26 -2.09
N VAL A 31 48.07 37.64 -2.39
CA VAL A 31 48.97 38.37 -1.47
C VAL A 31 49.08 39.82 -1.92
N LEU A 32 48.53 40.72 -1.12
CA LEU A 32 48.66 42.16 -1.29
C LEU A 32 49.84 42.64 -0.45
N HIS A 33 50.78 43.34 -1.06
CA HIS A 33 51.88 44.00 -0.37
C HIS A 33 52.17 45.35 -1.01
N ALA A 34 52.68 46.29 -0.22
CA ALA A 34 53.14 47.56 -0.75
C ALA A 34 54.48 47.37 -1.50
N GLU A 35 54.76 48.25 -2.46
CA GLU A 35 56.11 48.34 -3.04
C GLU A 35 57.11 48.98 -2.06
N ASP A 36 56.62 49.88 -1.20
CA ASP A 36 57.37 50.51 -0.11
C ASP A 36 56.77 50.11 1.25
N SER A 37 57.61 49.64 2.17
CA SER A 37 57.24 49.28 3.55
C SER A 37 56.54 50.41 4.33
N ALA A 38 56.73 51.68 3.93
CA ALA A 38 56.03 52.82 4.54
C ALA A 38 54.50 52.79 4.35
N ASP A 39 54.00 52.05 3.35
CA ASP A 39 52.58 51.95 3.03
C ASP A 39 51.92 50.63 3.51
N ASP A 40 52.62 49.80 4.31
CA ASP A 40 52.11 48.50 4.82
C ASP A 40 50.79 48.63 5.61
N ASP A 41 50.63 49.71 6.39
CA ASP A 41 49.40 49.95 7.14
C ASP A 41 48.21 50.26 6.20
N ARG A 42 48.45 50.91 5.05
CA ARG A 42 47.41 51.18 4.03
C ARG A 42 46.94 49.90 3.35
N VAL A 43 47.84 48.94 3.13
CA VAL A 43 47.49 47.61 2.63
C VAL A 43 46.63 46.85 3.65
N THR A 44 46.94 46.99 4.94
CA THR A 44 46.12 46.40 6.02
C THR A 44 44.71 46.99 6.04
N GLU A 45 44.57 48.32 5.92
CA GLU A 45 43.27 48.99 5.79
C GLU A 45 42.48 48.52 4.56
N LEU A 46 43.16 48.34 3.42
CA LEU A 46 42.57 47.82 2.19
C LEU A 46 42.02 46.39 2.37
N VAL A 47 42.77 45.50 3.04
CA VAL A 47 42.32 44.13 3.34
C VAL A 47 41.08 44.13 4.23
N ASP A 48 41.01 45.03 5.21
CA ASP A 48 39.83 45.20 6.06
C ASP A 48 38.61 45.71 5.26
N GLU A 49 38.82 46.62 4.30
CA GLU A 49 37.76 47.11 3.42
C GLU A 49 37.24 46.01 2.46
N LEU A 50 38.14 45.20 1.88
CA LEU A 50 37.77 44.05 1.04
C LEU A 50 36.96 43.01 1.84
N ARG A 51 37.35 42.76 3.09
CA ARG A 51 36.61 41.90 4.02
C ARG A 51 35.18 42.41 4.23
N GLU A 52 35.01 43.70 4.54
CA GLU A 52 33.68 44.30 4.69
C GLU A 52 32.85 44.19 3.40
N GLY A 53 33.47 44.42 2.24
CA GLY A 53 32.83 44.25 0.93
C GLY A 53 32.30 42.84 0.75
N GLN A 54 33.13 41.82 0.98
CA GLN A 54 32.72 40.42 0.89
C GLN A 54 31.64 40.04 1.92
N GLN A 55 31.69 40.61 3.14
CA GLN A 55 30.65 40.40 4.15
C GLN A 55 29.29 40.93 3.68
N ARG A 56 29.25 42.17 3.16
CA ARG A 56 28.02 42.77 2.60
C ARG A 56 27.49 42.00 1.39
N HIS A 57 28.35 41.30 0.64
CA HIS A 57 27.98 40.44 -0.47
C HIS A 57 27.47 39.05 -0.05
N GLY A 58 27.35 38.78 1.25
CA GLY A 58 26.88 37.49 1.77
C GLY A 58 27.88 36.35 1.58
N THR A 59 29.16 36.66 1.35
CA THR A 59 30.23 35.66 1.31
C THR A 59 30.49 35.11 2.71
N ARG A 60 30.64 33.79 2.83
CA ARG A 60 31.11 33.17 4.07
C ARG A 60 32.59 33.41 4.20
N LEU A 61 32.98 34.29 5.11
CA LEU A 61 34.37 34.61 5.36
C LEU A 61 34.79 34.25 6.78
N ALA A 62 36.08 33.98 6.93
CA ALA A 62 36.76 33.86 8.21
C ALA A 62 37.96 34.80 8.24
N VAL A 63 38.32 35.26 9.45
CA VAL A 63 39.49 36.10 9.67
C VAL A 63 40.42 35.34 10.61
N ALA A 64 41.66 35.11 10.19
CA ALA A 64 42.67 34.57 11.10
C ALA A 64 43.23 35.73 11.94
N SER A 65 43.23 35.58 13.26
CA SER A 65 43.85 36.56 14.16
C SER A 65 45.37 36.45 14.05
N THR A 66 45.98 37.34 13.26
CA THR A 66 47.44 37.40 13.06
C THR A 66 48.12 38.38 14.03
N GLU A 67 47.45 38.76 15.11
CA GLU A 67 48.02 39.58 16.18
C GLU A 67 49.11 38.80 16.94
N PRO A 68 50.23 39.43 17.34
CA PRO A 68 51.28 38.76 18.11
C PRO A 68 50.72 38.27 19.46
N GLN A 69 50.55 36.95 19.60
CA GLN A 69 50.16 36.36 20.89
C GLN A 69 51.42 36.15 21.76
N PRO A 70 51.38 36.49 23.07
CA PRO A 70 52.48 36.19 23.97
C PRO A 70 52.66 34.67 24.11
N GLY A 71 53.79 34.12 23.66
CA GLY A 71 54.16 32.72 23.88
C GLY A 71 55.28 32.16 22.99
N ASN A 72 56.15 31.34 23.57
CA ASN A 72 57.37 30.73 23.00
C ASN A 72 57.10 29.57 22.00
N GLY A 73 56.08 29.67 21.16
CA GLY A 73 55.81 28.66 20.12
C GLY A 73 56.68 28.84 18.86
N SER A 74 56.92 27.78 18.10
CA SER A 74 57.47 27.91 16.74
C SER A 74 56.45 28.59 15.79
N PRO A 75 56.89 29.28 14.71
CA PRO A 75 55.99 29.84 13.70
C PRO A 75 54.99 28.82 13.13
N THR A 76 55.42 27.57 12.93
CA THR A 76 54.58 26.45 12.48
C THR A 76 53.52 26.06 13.52
N ALA A 77 53.84 26.07 14.81
CA ALA A 77 52.86 25.80 15.88
C ALA A 77 51.82 26.93 16.02
N ARG A 78 52.20 28.18 15.74
CA ARG A 78 51.25 29.31 15.63
C ARG A 78 50.34 29.14 14.42
N ALA A 79 50.87 28.80 13.25
CA ALA A 79 50.06 28.49 12.07
C ALA A 79 49.06 27.35 12.31
N ALA A 80 49.48 26.28 13.01
CA ALA A 80 48.60 25.15 13.33
C ALA A 80 47.45 25.55 14.28
N ARG A 81 47.68 26.51 15.19
CA ARG A 81 46.60 27.12 16.00
C ARG A 81 45.60 27.88 15.13
N LEU A 82 46.07 28.70 14.20
CA LEU A 82 45.20 29.44 13.27
C LEU A 82 44.27 28.49 12.50
N VAL A 83 44.80 27.38 11.97
CA VAL A 83 43.99 26.39 11.23
C VAL A 83 42.98 25.66 12.14
N ARG A 84 43.37 25.34 13.38
CA ARG A 84 42.45 24.74 14.36
C ARG A 84 41.28 25.65 14.69
N ASP A 85 41.52 26.94 14.82
CA ASP A 85 40.48 27.94 15.11
C ASP A 85 39.49 28.10 13.95
N LEU A 86 39.96 27.92 12.71
CA LEU A 86 39.10 27.88 11.51
C LEU A 86 38.15 26.68 11.48
N GLY A 87 38.35 25.67 12.34
CA GLY A 87 37.43 24.55 12.47
C GLY A 87 36.15 24.85 13.23
N ASP A 88 36.02 26.03 13.83
CA ASP A 88 34.75 26.48 14.39
C ASP A 88 33.83 27.03 13.30
N SER A 89 32.71 26.36 13.09
CA SER A 89 31.66 26.78 12.16
C SER A 89 31.15 28.21 12.41
N GLY A 90 31.23 28.71 13.66
CA GLY A 90 30.83 30.06 14.03
C GLY A 90 31.79 31.14 13.54
N LYS A 91 33.01 30.78 13.13
CA LYS A 91 33.99 31.72 12.54
C LYS A 91 33.71 32.03 11.07
N TRP A 92 32.85 31.25 10.40
CA TRP A 92 32.55 31.36 8.97
C TRP A 92 31.18 32.03 8.72
N GLY A 93 31.12 33.33 9.01
CA GLY A 93 29.96 34.21 8.77
C GLY A 93 28.88 34.21 9.87
N ASP A 94 27.98 35.18 9.79
CA ASP A 94 26.97 35.48 10.82
C ASP A 94 25.66 34.66 10.66
N ARG A 95 24.75 34.73 11.66
CA ARG A 95 23.47 33.99 11.72
C ARG A 95 22.54 34.19 10.50
N SER A 96 22.80 35.20 9.66
CA SER A 96 22.04 35.52 8.44
C SER A 96 22.39 34.68 7.21
N ALA A 97 23.36 33.75 7.31
CA ALA A 97 23.76 32.92 6.18
C ALA A 97 22.61 32.04 5.64
N ALA A 98 22.30 32.17 4.34
CA ALA A 98 21.11 31.57 3.68
C ALA A 98 21.07 30.03 3.56
N TYR A 99 22.04 29.31 4.12
CA TYR A 99 22.11 27.83 4.11
C TYR A 99 22.93 27.33 5.32
N ARG A 100 22.88 26.03 5.63
CA ARG A 100 23.47 25.40 6.84
C ARG A 100 24.92 25.86 7.13
N PRO A 101 25.34 25.95 8.41
CA PRO A 101 26.73 26.19 8.80
C PRO A 101 27.71 25.19 8.15
N TYR A 102 29.00 25.55 8.08
CA TYR A 102 30.02 24.59 7.66
C TYR A 102 30.21 23.49 8.71
N SER A 103 30.45 22.27 8.25
CA SER A 103 30.85 21.15 9.10
C SER A 103 32.32 20.80 8.86
N PHE A 104 33.06 20.53 9.95
CA PHE A 104 34.50 20.25 9.93
C PHE A 104 34.85 18.91 10.61
N PRO A 105 34.26 17.77 10.17
CA PRO A 105 34.46 16.48 10.82
C PRO A 105 35.90 15.95 10.69
N ARG A 106 36.59 16.18 9.57
CA ARG A 106 37.97 15.70 9.36
C ARG A 106 38.95 16.52 10.18
N LEU A 107 38.78 17.84 10.20
CA LEU A 107 39.61 18.72 11.01
C LEU A 107 39.42 18.42 12.51
N SER A 108 38.18 18.10 12.91
CA SER A 108 37.88 17.64 14.28
C SER A 108 38.55 16.30 14.61
N LEU A 109 38.58 15.36 13.66
CA LEU A 109 39.28 14.08 13.82
C LEU A 109 40.79 14.27 14.00
N VAL A 110 41.43 15.10 13.16
CA VAL A 110 42.85 15.43 13.28
C VAL A 110 43.16 16.10 14.62
N ARG A 111 42.28 16.99 15.09
CA ARG A 111 42.39 17.62 16.40
C ARG A 111 42.27 16.60 17.54
N ALA A 112 41.34 15.64 17.44
CA ALA A 112 41.18 14.58 18.43
C ALA A 112 42.44 13.69 18.51
N LEU A 113 43.05 13.38 17.37
CA LEU A 113 44.31 12.63 17.31
C LEU A 113 45.46 13.39 17.96
N GLN A 114 45.59 14.69 17.70
CA GLN A 114 46.59 15.54 18.36
C GLN A 114 46.33 15.61 19.88
N GLU A 115 45.09 15.85 20.32
CA GLU A 115 44.74 15.90 21.75
C GLU A 115 44.98 14.57 22.48
N ALA A 116 44.85 13.45 21.78
CA ALA A 116 45.19 12.11 22.29
C ALA A 116 46.71 11.85 22.29
N THR A 117 47.44 12.38 21.31
CA THR A 117 48.92 12.33 21.24
C THR A 117 49.55 13.13 22.39
N ASP A 118 48.97 14.29 22.69
CA ASP A 118 49.39 15.21 23.76
C ASP A 118 48.73 14.87 25.12
N ASP A 119 48.01 13.75 25.24
CA ASP A 119 47.38 13.34 26.50
C ASP A 119 48.46 12.94 27.53
N PRO A 120 48.40 13.42 28.78
CA PRO A 120 49.33 13.00 29.83
C PRO A 120 49.43 11.48 29.99
N GLU A 121 48.31 10.75 29.84
CA GLU A 121 48.30 9.29 29.91
C GLU A 121 49.06 8.64 28.74
N MET A 122 49.19 9.32 27.60
CA MET A 122 49.93 8.83 26.44
C MET A 122 51.44 9.08 26.57
N HIS A 123 51.85 10.11 27.32
CA HIS A 123 53.27 10.51 27.45
C HIS A 123 54.15 9.38 28.00
N GLU A 124 53.63 8.61 28.96
CA GLU A 124 54.32 7.50 29.61
C GLU A 124 54.35 6.20 28.77
N HIS A 125 53.49 6.09 27.76
CA HIS A 125 53.29 4.85 26.98
C HIS A 125 53.96 4.90 25.61
N TRP A 126 54.64 5.98 25.27
CA TRP A 126 55.38 6.10 24.03
C TRP A 126 56.61 5.17 24.04
N PRO A 127 56.87 4.37 22.98
CA PRO A 127 58.00 3.45 22.96
C PRO A 127 59.34 4.17 23.11
N THR A 128 60.22 3.61 23.94
CA THR A 128 61.60 4.08 24.15
C THR A 128 62.61 3.16 23.47
N ALA A 129 62.26 1.90 23.23
CA ALA A 129 63.10 0.93 22.51
C ALA A 129 63.00 1.12 20.97
N PRO A 130 64.08 0.84 20.21
CA PRO A 130 64.08 0.97 18.75
C PRO A 130 63.06 0.05 18.06
N ALA A 131 62.45 0.57 16.99
CA ALA A 131 61.51 -0.20 16.16
C ALA A 131 62.17 -1.47 15.58
N GLY A 132 61.45 -2.59 15.57
CA GLY A 132 61.94 -3.87 15.04
C GLY A 132 62.58 -4.80 16.09
N THR A 133 62.79 -4.34 17.32
CA THR A 133 63.17 -5.20 18.45
C THR A 133 61.94 -5.85 19.10
N PRO A 134 62.05 -7.05 19.72
CA PRO A 134 60.93 -7.67 20.43
C PRO A 134 60.31 -6.75 21.50
N GLU A 135 61.16 -6.02 22.24
CA GLU A 135 60.75 -5.06 23.27
C GLU A 135 60.11 -3.79 22.69
N GLY A 136 60.65 -3.25 21.59
CA GLY A 136 60.04 -2.11 20.89
C GLY A 136 58.68 -2.46 20.27
N ASN A 137 58.49 -3.69 19.80
CA ASN A 137 57.23 -4.15 19.23
C ASN A 137 56.13 -4.31 20.30
N THR A 138 56.47 -4.83 21.49
CA THR A 138 55.50 -4.95 22.60
C THR A 138 55.13 -3.59 23.18
N GLN A 139 56.11 -2.69 23.38
CA GLN A 139 55.84 -1.31 23.79
C GLN A 139 54.95 -0.59 22.77
N ARG A 140 55.15 -0.82 21.47
CA ARG A 140 54.31 -0.26 20.40
C ARG A 140 52.87 -0.74 20.45
N GLU A 141 52.65 -2.04 20.65
CA GLU A 141 51.30 -2.61 20.76
C GLU A 141 50.55 -2.07 21.98
N GLN A 142 51.26 -1.90 23.10
CA GLN A 142 50.74 -1.26 24.32
C GLN A 142 50.39 0.22 24.07
N ALA A 143 51.29 0.97 23.43
CA ALA A 143 51.08 2.37 23.05
C ALA A 143 49.87 2.54 22.12
N GLN A 144 49.74 1.66 21.12
CA GLN A 144 48.60 1.64 20.20
C GLN A 144 47.29 1.37 20.94
N THR A 145 47.27 0.38 21.83
CA THR A 145 46.08 0.05 22.63
C THR A 145 45.66 1.20 23.53
N GLN A 146 46.62 1.88 24.17
CA GLN A 146 46.36 3.02 25.04
C GLN A 146 45.86 4.24 24.25
N LEU A 147 46.44 4.54 23.10
CA LEU A 147 45.97 5.60 22.19
C LEU A 147 44.51 5.35 21.77
N LEU A 148 44.16 4.12 21.39
CA LEU A 148 42.79 3.76 21.01
C LEU A 148 41.82 3.86 22.17
N ARG A 149 42.26 3.55 23.40
CA ARG A 149 41.45 3.73 24.62
C ARG A 149 41.16 5.20 24.88
N ILE A 150 42.15 6.09 24.74
CA ILE A 150 41.98 7.54 24.85
C ILE A 150 40.99 8.03 23.78
N LEU A 151 41.18 7.64 22.51
CA LEU A 151 40.31 8.02 21.41
C LEU A 151 38.88 7.48 21.56
N ALA A 152 38.71 6.26 22.08
CA ALA A 152 37.40 5.68 22.37
C ALA A 152 36.67 6.44 23.49
N ARG A 153 37.37 6.82 24.57
CA ARG A 153 36.82 7.69 25.63
C ARG A 153 36.38 9.05 25.08
N GLN A 154 37.16 9.60 24.14
CA GLN A 154 36.85 10.85 23.44
C GLN A 154 35.84 10.67 22.28
N ARG A 155 35.37 9.45 22.01
CA ARG A 155 34.51 9.07 20.87
C ARG A 155 35.04 9.56 19.51
N TRP A 156 36.36 9.59 19.36
CA TRP A 156 37.06 10.08 18.16
C TRP A 156 36.71 11.54 17.81
N ARG A 157 36.47 12.36 18.83
CA ARG A 157 36.14 13.80 18.74
C ARG A 157 37.00 14.59 19.73
N PRO A 158 37.22 15.89 19.51
CA PRO A 158 38.00 16.71 20.44
C PRO A 158 37.29 16.85 21.80
N ARG A 159 38.05 17.00 22.89
CA ARG A 159 37.55 17.05 24.29
C ARG A 159 36.52 18.16 24.55
N ARG A 160 36.57 19.25 23.77
CA ARG A 160 35.56 20.32 23.76
C ARG A 160 35.02 20.52 22.34
N PRO A 161 33.98 19.76 21.93
CA PRO A 161 33.40 19.95 20.60
C PRO A 161 32.65 21.29 20.52
N PRO A 162 32.67 21.99 19.38
CA PRO A 162 31.88 23.20 19.20
C PRO A 162 30.37 22.91 19.41
N ARG A 163 29.71 23.78 20.19
CA ARG A 163 28.44 23.59 20.94
C ARG A 163 27.16 23.14 20.17
N ARG A 164 27.21 22.73 18.90
CA ARG A 164 25.99 22.49 18.07
C ARG A 164 25.94 21.24 17.18
N GLN A 165 26.90 20.30 17.23
CA GLN A 165 26.99 19.19 16.25
C GLN A 165 26.68 17.77 16.78
N ILE A 166 26.11 17.62 17.97
CA ILE A 166 26.16 16.33 18.67
C ILE A 166 25.02 15.35 18.31
N LEU A 167 23.80 15.81 17.97
CA LEU A 167 22.64 14.89 17.82
C LEU A 167 22.21 14.56 16.38
N LEU A 168 22.26 15.51 15.44
CA LEU A 168 21.64 15.34 14.11
C LEU A 168 22.47 14.52 13.11
N THR A 169 23.80 14.46 13.28
CA THR A 169 24.71 13.84 12.32
C THR A 169 24.75 12.32 12.42
N ASP A 170 24.49 11.75 13.61
CA ASP A 170 24.45 10.30 13.81
C ASP A 170 23.09 9.71 13.36
N VAL A 171 21.98 10.46 13.43
CA VAL A 171 20.63 9.96 13.04
C VAL A 171 20.48 9.75 11.53
N GLN A 172 21.17 10.54 10.70
CA GLN A 172 21.10 10.42 9.23
C GLN A 172 21.60 9.07 8.70
N GLN A 173 22.36 8.32 9.50
CA GLN A 173 22.89 7.02 9.13
C GLN A 173 21.86 5.89 9.26
N PHE A 174 20.78 6.10 10.02
CA PHE A 174 19.76 5.07 10.29
C PHE A 174 18.53 5.17 9.38
N LEU A 175 18.26 6.33 8.78
CA LEU A 175 17.09 6.59 7.92
C LEU A 175 16.86 5.56 6.78
N PRO A 176 17.88 5.11 6.02
CA PRO A 176 17.65 4.20 4.90
C PRO A 176 17.11 2.83 5.33
N MET A 177 17.54 2.32 6.50
CA MET A 177 17.14 1.00 6.99
C MET A 177 15.72 1.00 7.55
N GLY A 178 15.32 2.08 8.23
CA GLY A 178 13.94 2.24 8.72
C GLY A 178 12.93 2.42 7.59
N VAL A 179 13.30 3.18 6.54
CA VAL A 179 12.44 3.38 5.36
C VAL A 179 12.26 2.09 4.56
N LEU A 180 13.33 1.31 4.37
CA LEU A 180 13.24 0.03 3.64
C LEU A 180 12.32 -0.97 4.36
N GLY A 181 12.44 -1.10 5.69
CA GLY A 181 11.58 -1.98 6.48
C GLY A 181 10.10 -1.57 6.46
N ALA A 182 9.81 -0.26 6.51
CA ALA A 182 8.45 0.26 6.39
C ALA A 182 7.87 0.01 4.98
N PHE A 183 8.67 0.20 3.92
CA PHE A 183 8.23 0.03 2.54
C PHE A 183 7.91 -1.43 2.19
N THR A 184 8.72 -2.39 2.66
CA THR A 184 8.47 -3.83 2.45
C THR A 184 7.20 -4.33 3.16
N ALA A 185 6.86 -3.71 4.30
CA ALA A 185 5.70 -4.11 5.08
C ALA A 185 4.39 -3.46 4.58
N LEU A 186 4.46 -2.26 4.00
CA LEU A 186 3.35 -1.60 3.30
C LEU A 186 2.82 -2.40 2.09
N LEU A 187 3.66 -3.28 1.52
CA LEU A 187 3.31 -4.12 0.37
C LEU A 187 2.67 -5.47 0.77
N THR A 188 2.66 -5.85 2.05
CA THR A 188 2.39 -7.24 2.45
C THR A 188 1.32 -7.44 3.51
N ARG A 189 0.86 -6.40 4.24
CA ARG A 189 -0.14 -6.55 5.31
C ARG A 189 -1.22 -5.47 5.31
N PRO A 190 -2.44 -5.79 5.75
CA PRO A 190 -3.56 -4.83 5.81
C PRO A 190 -3.39 -3.78 6.92
N GLU A 191 -2.64 -4.06 7.98
CA GLU A 191 -2.49 -3.16 9.13
C GLU A 191 -1.16 -2.39 9.13
N TRP A 192 -1.11 -1.31 8.34
CA TRP A 192 0.08 -0.49 8.07
C TRP A 192 0.75 0.12 9.33
N TYR A 193 0.01 0.30 10.42
CA TYR A 193 0.50 0.97 11.62
C TYR A 193 1.51 0.13 12.42
N ILE A 194 1.37 -1.20 12.41
CA ILE A 194 2.29 -2.13 13.10
C ILE A 194 3.69 -2.07 12.48
N ALA A 195 3.74 -1.99 11.14
CA ALA A 195 4.98 -1.88 10.38
C ALA A 195 5.75 -0.59 10.69
N VAL A 196 5.03 0.54 10.75
CA VAL A 196 5.60 1.84 11.09
C VAL A 196 6.17 1.84 12.50
N LEU A 197 5.43 1.28 13.48
CA LEU A 197 5.88 1.18 14.86
C LEU A 197 7.14 0.30 15.02
N ALA A 198 7.20 -0.84 14.33
CA ALA A 198 8.38 -1.70 14.33
C ALA A 198 9.62 -1.01 13.73
N GLY A 199 9.45 -0.26 12.63
CA GLY A 199 10.50 0.55 12.02
C GLY A 199 11.03 1.64 12.97
N ILE A 200 10.12 2.34 13.66
CA ILE A 200 10.48 3.34 14.69
C ILE A 200 11.22 2.68 15.86
N GLY A 201 10.75 1.52 16.34
CA GLY A 201 11.39 0.78 17.43
C GLY A 201 12.84 0.40 17.13
N LEU A 202 13.11 -0.12 15.93
CA LEU A 202 14.47 -0.48 15.50
C LEU A 202 15.40 0.75 15.42
N MET A 203 14.88 1.87 14.93
CA MET A 203 15.61 3.14 14.86
C MET A 203 16.03 3.64 16.26
N VAL A 204 15.11 3.57 17.22
CA VAL A 204 15.38 3.96 18.62
C VAL A 204 16.42 3.03 19.24
N LEU A 205 16.30 1.71 19.05
CA LEU A 205 17.24 0.72 19.56
C LEU A 205 18.68 0.97 19.06
N LEU A 206 18.86 1.19 17.75
CA LEU A 206 20.16 1.48 17.16
C LEU A 206 20.74 2.81 17.64
N ALA A 207 19.88 3.83 17.83
CA ALA A 207 20.30 5.11 18.38
C ALA A 207 20.81 4.99 19.82
N VAL A 208 20.13 4.21 20.67
CA VAL A 208 20.52 3.92 22.06
C VAL A 208 21.85 3.18 22.10
N LEU A 209 22.01 2.09 21.33
CA LEU A 209 23.24 1.30 21.29
C LEU A 209 24.47 2.12 20.83
N ASN A 210 24.27 3.12 19.96
CA ASN A 210 25.34 4.02 19.49
C ASN A 210 25.76 5.09 20.53
N HIS A 211 24.98 5.31 21.60
CA HIS A 211 25.24 6.31 22.65
C HIS A 211 25.84 5.73 23.94
N VAL A 212 26.16 4.44 23.98
CA VAL A 212 26.78 3.80 25.15
C VAL A 212 28.20 4.35 25.39
N PRO A 213 28.50 4.92 26.58
CA PRO A 213 29.79 5.51 26.88
C PRO A 213 30.92 4.46 26.95
N GLY A 214 32.14 4.85 26.57
CA GLY A 214 33.34 4.00 26.66
C GLY A 214 33.57 3.02 25.50
N ARG A 215 32.67 2.95 24.52
CA ARG A 215 32.84 2.15 23.29
C ARG A 215 33.02 3.04 22.05
N ALA A 216 33.74 2.53 21.07
CA ALA A 216 33.79 3.16 19.75
C ALA A 216 32.38 3.15 19.11
N PRO A 217 32.00 4.18 18.34
CA PRO A 217 30.72 4.20 17.64
C PRO A 217 30.54 2.98 16.75
N LEU A 218 29.34 2.38 16.77
CA LEU A 218 29.04 1.12 16.07
C LEU A 218 29.32 1.18 14.56
N PHE A 219 29.29 2.36 13.95
CA PHE A 219 29.48 2.56 12.51
C PHE A 219 30.62 3.55 12.19
N LEU A 220 31.66 3.60 13.03
CA LEU A 220 32.79 4.51 12.85
C LEU A 220 33.40 4.44 11.42
N TRP A 221 33.55 3.24 10.84
CA TRP A 221 34.14 3.07 9.50
C TRP A 221 33.25 3.60 8.36
N LEU A 222 31.94 3.75 8.58
CA LEU A 222 31.00 4.33 7.60
C LEU A 222 31.02 5.87 7.62
N ARG A 223 31.64 6.49 8.63
CA ARG A 223 31.76 7.96 8.70
C ARG A 223 32.66 8.49 7.59
N GLY A 224 32.29 9.66 7.05
CA GLY A 224 32.98 10.27 5.91
C GLY A 224 34.43 10.67 6.24
N GLU A 225 34.67 11.12 7.47
CA GLU A 225 35.99 11.46 7.98
C GLU A 225 36.88 10.24 8.19
N SER A 226 36.35 9.11 8.65
CA SER A 226 37.10 7.86 8.82
C SER A 226 37.45 7.24 7.47
N ARG A 227 36.52 7.28 6.50
CA ARG A 227 36.82 6.88 5.12
C ARG A 227 37.92 7.75 4.49
N TRP A 228 37.81 9.07 4.60
CA TRP A 228 38.86 9.98 4.13
C TRP A 228 40.20 9.70 4.81
N PHE A 229 40.17 9.50 6.13
CA PHE A 229 41.36 9.20 6.92
C PHE A 229 42.05 7.94 6.43
N LEU A 230 41.30 6.90 6.03
CA LEU A 230 41.82 5.66 5.45
C LEU A 230 42.25 5.75 3.98
N THR A 231 41.63 6.61 3.17
CA THR A 231 41.87 6.63 1.72
C THR A 231 42.84 7.73 1.28
N THR A 232 43.12 8.72 2.12
CA THR A 232 43.99 9.84 1.72
C THR A 232 45.43 9.38 1.48
N THR A 233 45.98 9.62 0.29
CA THR A 233 47.35 9.23 -0.04
C THR A 233 48.40 10.07 0.68
N PHE A 234 48.04 11.27 1.17
CA PHE A 234 48.93 12.15 1.92
C PHE A 234 49.51 11.49 3.17
N LEU A 235 48.77 10.58 3.81
CA LEU A 235 49.22 9.89 5.01
C LEU A 235 50.12 8.69 4.71
N GLN A 236 50.35 8.34 3.44
CA GLN A 236 51.31 7.29 3.08
C GLN A 236 52.75 7.66 3.47
N SER A 237 53.09 8.96 3.51
CA SER A 237 54.40 9.42 4.00
C SER A 237 54.58 9.22 5.52
N ALA A 238 53.48 9.08 6.26
CA ALA A 238 53.49 8.76 7.69
C ALA A 238 53.35 7.25 7.96
N ALA A 239 52.68 6.51 7.06
CA ALA A 239 52.51 5.06 7.16
C ALA A 239 53.81 4.33 6.79
N ARG A 240 54.79 4.32 7.71
CA ARG A 240 56.12 3.79 7.42
C ARG A 240 56.16 2.25 7.24
N HIS A 241 55.17 1.47 7.70
CA HIS A 241 55.37 0.01 7.84
C HIS A 241 54.20 -0.97 7.60
N GLN A 242 53.01 -0.59 7.08
CA GLN A 242 51.98 -1.60 6.69
C GLN A 242 50.94 -1.11 5.68
N SER A 243 50.75 -1.83 4.57
CA SER A 243 49.64 -1.63 3.63
C SER A 243 48.39 -2.36 4.12
N THR A 244 47.45 -1.67 4.76
CA THR A 244 46.18 -2.27 5.19
C THR A 244 45.09 -2.13 4.11
N SER A 245 44.53 -3.26 3.66
CA SER A 245 43.44 -3.27 2.69
C SER A 245 42.09 -3.02 3.38
N VAL A 246 41.34 -2.01 2.92
CA VAL A 246 40.00 -1.67 3.45
C VAL A 246 38.91 -2.35 2.60
N ARG A 247 37.96 -3.04 3.22
CA ARG A 247 36.77 -3.62 2.55
C ARG A 247 35.49 -3.14 3.22
N LEU A 248 34.60 -2.50 2.44
CA LEU A 248 33.41 -1.79 2.92
C LEU A 248 32.42 -2.67 3.74
N LEU A 249 32.40 -3.97 3.45
CA LEU A 249 31.51 -4.97 4.05
C LEU A 249 32.16 -5.80 5.18
N ARG A 250 33.42 -5.52 5.54
CA ARG A 250 34.12 -6.20 6.64
C ARG A 250 34.42 -5.21 7.78
N PRO A 251 33.55 -5.14 8.81
CA PRO A 251 33.65 -4.11 9.86
C PRO A 251 34.92 -4.27 10.72
N VAL A 252 35.31 -5.51 11.05
CA VAL A 252 36.48 -5.79 11.90
C VAL A 252 37.79 -5.40 11.21
N ASP A 253 37.97 -5.80 9.95
CA ASP A 253 39.18 -5.49 9.16
C ASP A 253 39.32 -3.98 8.94
N SER A 254 38.20 -3.30 8.67
CA SER A 254 38.17 -1.84 8.50
C SER A 254 38.52 -1.11 9.81
N TRP A 255 38.09 -1.62 10.96
CA TRP A 255 38.44 -1.04 12.26
C TRP A 255 39.93 -1.20 12.59
N LYS A 256 40.50 -2.39 12.35
CA LYS A 256 41.95 -2.64 12.52
C LYS A 256 42.80 -1.71 11.63
N ALA A 257 42.37 -1.46 10.40
CA ALA A 257 43.04 -0.51 9.51
C ALA A 257 43.00 0.94 10.03
N ILE A 258 41.86 1.38 10.59
CA ILE A 258 41.75 2.72 11.21
C ILE A 258 42.68 2.80 12.42
N ALA A 259 42.72 1.75 13.24
CA ALA A 259 43.52 1.68 14.44
C ALA A 259 45.04 1.71 14.16
N ALA A 260 45.52 0.96 13.17
CA ALA A 260 46.92 0.99 12.73
C ALA A 260 47.31 2.38 12.24
N ARG A 261 46.49 2.95 11.37
CA ARG A 261 46.76 4.26 10.77
C ARG A 261 46.67 5.42 11.76
N ALA A 262 45.80 5.33 12.75
CA ALA A 262 45.71 6.34 13.81
C ALA A 262 47.02 6.43 14.62
N TYR A 263 47.65 5.28 14.88
CA TYR A 263 48.93 5.23 15.59
C TYR A 263 50.06 5.84 14.77
N ASP A 264 50.24 5.43 13.50
CA ASP A 264 51.29 5.96 12.63
C ASP A 264 51.20 7.49 12.46
N VAL A 265 49.97 8.02 12.40
CA VAL A 265 49.73 9.46 12.32
C VAL A 265 50.03 10.16 13.64
N ALA A 266 49.67 9.57 14.78
CA ALA A 266 49.98 10.12 16.10
C ALA A 266 51.50 10.17 16.36
N GLU A 267 52.22 9.13 15.95
CA GLU A 267 53.68 9.08 15.99
C GLU A 267 54.31 10.19 15.14
N ALA A 268 53.85 10.36 13.89
CA ALA A 268 54.31 11.44 13.01
C ALA A 268 53.91 12.85 13.53
N MET A 269 52.78 12.97 14.24
CA MET A 269 52.40 14.22 14.91
C MET A 269 53.35 14.58 16.05
N ARG A 270 53.79 13.58 16.83
CA ARG A 270 54.74 13.73 17.93
C ARG A 270 56.12 14.14 17.47
N GLU A 271 56.61 13.57 16.35
CA GLU A 271 57.90 13.93 15.75
C GLU A 271 57.99 15.41 15.32
N GLY A 272 56.84 16.07 15.11
CA GLY A 272 56.75 17.50 14.83
C GLY A 272 57.10 17.87 13.39
N GLY A 273 57.72 19.04 13.18
CA GLY A 273 58.04 19.54 11.84
C GLY A 273 56.82 20.09 11.08
N PRO A 274 56.84 20.11 9.72
CA PRO A 274 55.76 20.68 8.91
C PRO A 274 54.53 19.76 8.78
N PHE A 275 54.67 18.47 9.09
CA PHE A 275 53.62 17.46 8.88
C PHE A 275 52.30 17.76 9.64
N PRO A 276 52.30 18.10 10.94
CA PRO A 276 51.06 18.42 11.65
C PRO A 276 50.29 19.58 11.01
N LEU A 277 50.99 20.67 10.65
CA LEU A 277 50.39 21.82 9.99
C LEU A 277 49.79 21.45 8.63
N GLN A 278 50.54 20.72 7.79
CA GLN A 278 50.06 20.27 6.49
C GLN A 278 48.82 19.37 6.60
N LEU A 279 48.77 18.50 7.62
CA LEU A 279 47.62 17.63 7.87
C LEU A 279 46.37 18.42 8.34
N TYR A 280 46.56 19.43 9.20
CA TYR A 280 45.48 20.35 9.58
C TYR A 280 44.93 21.10 8.37
N VAL A 281 45.82 21.64 7.52
CA VAL A 281 45.42 22.33 6.28
C VAL A 281 44.68 21.37 5.35
N LEU A 282 45.20 20.17 5.13
CA LEU A 282 44.55 19.16 4.30
C LEU A 282 43.12 18.84 4.79
N ALA A 283 42.96 18.65 6.10
CA ALA A 283 41.65 18.35 6.69
C ALA A 283 40.66 19.53 6.52
N LEU A 284 41.12 20.76 6.71
CA LEU A 284 40.32 21.97 6.48
C LEU A 284 39.86 22.08 5.01
N LEU A 285 40.78 21.97 4.06
CA LEU A 285 40.49 22.07 2.63
C LEU A 285 39.52 20.98 2.18
N GLU A 286 39.69 19.76 2.69
CA GLU A 286 38.80 18.65 2.39
C GLU A 286 37.39 18.84 2.97
N ASP A 287 37.28 19.36 4.19
CA ASP A 287 35.98 19.67 4.77
C ASP A 287 35.27 20.80 4.02
N LEU A 288 35.98 21.86 3.62
CA LEU A 288 35.43 22.93 2.78
C LEU A 288 34.98 22.40 1.40
N ARG A 289 35.79 21.54 0.77
CA ARG A 289 35.43 20.86 -0.49
C ARG A 289 34.16 20.02 -0.32
N SER A 290 34.08 19.23 0.75
CA SER A 290 32.89 18.45 1.08
C SER A 290 31.66 19.35 1.22
N ASN A 291 31.77 20.51 1.88
CA ASN A 291 30.69 21.47 2.07
C ASN A 291 30.18 22.11 0.77
N HIS A 292 30.99 22.14 -0.29
CA HIS A 292 30.67 22.74 -1.60
C HIS A 292 30.50 21.72 -2.73
N ARG A 293 30.53 20.41 -2.43
CA ARG A 293 30.36 19.35 -3.43
C ARG A 293 29.02 19.48 -4.16
N ARG A 294 29.04 19.65 -5.49
CA ARG A 294 27.84 19.83 -6.34
C ARG A 294 26.92 18.61 -6.32
N ARG A 295 27.47 17.41 -6.55
CA ARG A 295 26.74 16.12 -6.61
C ARG A 295 26.61 15.45 -5.24
N SER A 296 26.14 16.18 -4.23
CA SER A 296 25.72 15.58 -2.97
C SER A 296 24.22 15.29 -2.99
N TRP A 297 23.76 14.38 -2.14
CA TRP A 297 22.33 14.03 -2.04
C TRP A 297 21.43 15.23 -1.68
N ASP A 298 21.97 16.20 -0.93
CA ASP A 298 21.28 17.44 -0.55
C ASP A 298 21.50 18.61 -1.53
N LEU A 299 22.21 18.36 -2.64
CA LEU A 299 22.61 19.32 -3.67
C LEU A 299 23.30 20.57 -3.09
N ARG A 300 24.07 20.41 -2.01
CA ARG A 300 24.61 21.53 -1.22
C ARG A 300 25.54 22.44 -2.01
N GLY A 301 26.31 21.92 -2.97
CA GLY A 301 27.12 22.76 -3.85
C GLY A 301 26.28 23.71 -4.71
N PHE A 302 25.13 23.26 -5.22
CA PHE A 302 24.20 24.14 -5.94
C PHE A 302 23.51 25.15 -5.02
N LYS A 303 23.40 24.84 -3.72
CA LYS A 303 22.87 25.76 -2.71
C LYS A 303 23.93 26.75 -2.22
N ARG A 304 25.24 26.48 -2.33
CA ARG A 304 26.33 27.37 -1.93
C ARG A 304 27.03 27.97 -3.16
N THR A 305 26.59 29.15 -3.57
CA THR A 305 27.01 29.79 -4.83
C THR A 305 28.20 30.75 -4.69
N ARG A 306 28.83 30.86 -3.52
CA ARG A 306 30.01 31.71 -3.31
C ARG A 306 31.07 30.89 -2.56
N PRO A 307 32.36 30.94 -2.95
CA PRO A 307 33.44 30.24 -2.27
C PRO A 307 33.64 30.77 -0.84
N PRO A 308 34.18 29.96 0.09
CA PRO A 308 34.66 30.44 1.37
C PRO A 308 35.89 31.33 1.19
N VAL A 309 35.95 32.46 1.91
CA VAL A 309 37.09 33.40 1.84
C VAL A 309 37.79 33.51 3.20
N LEU A 310 39.11 33.36 3.23
CA LEU A 310 39.92 33.58 4.43
C LEU A 310 40.73 34.87 4.28
N PHE A 311 40.56 35.78 5.23
CA PHE A 311 41.33 37.02 5.30
C PHE A 311 42.45 36.90 6.34
N LEU A 312 43.69 37.19 5.90
CA LEU A 312 44.87 37.35 6.77
C LEU A 312 45.22 38.85 6.80
N ARG A 313 44.86 39.54 7.89
CA ARG A 313 44.90 41.02 7.95
C ARG A 313 46.31 41.59 7.80
N ARG A 314 47.24 41.15 8.66
CA ARG A 314 48.65 41.54 8.64
C ARG A 314 49.50 40.30 8.85
N THR A 315 50.17 39.83 7.81
CA THR A 315 50.94 38.60 7.81
C THR A 315 52.43 38.93 7.87
N GLY A 316 53.15 38.27 8.79
CA GLY A 316 54.59 38.41 8.90
C GLY A 316 55.25 37.19 9.52
N ARG A 317 56.58 37.22 9.65
CA ARG A 317 57.37 36.07 10.14
C ARG A 317 56.95 35.61 11.55
N GLU A 318 56.55 36.54 12.39
CA GLU A 318 56.30 36.28 13.81
C GLU A 318 54.91 35.69 14.09
N ASN A 319 53.90 35.94 13.26
CA ASN A 319 52.51 35.55 13.54
C ASN A 319 52.07 34.22 12.90
N GLY A 320 52.95 33.56 12.15
CA GLY A 320 52.70 32.25 11.53
C GLY A 320 51.85 32.29 10.25
N GLY A 321 51.43 33.47 9.76
CA GLY A 321 50.67 33.55 8.51
C GLY A 321 51.49 33.15 7.27
N ILE A 322 52.80 33.42 7.25
CA ILE A 322 53.71 32.96 6.18
C ILE A 322 53.76 31.43 6.12
N GLU A 323 53.87 30.76 7.27
CA GLU A 323 53.86 29.29 7.37
C GLU A 323 52.52 28.69 6.95
N LEU A 324 51.40 29.37 7.24
CA LEU A 324 50.08 28.96 6.75
C LEU A 324 49.98 29.05 5.23
N ILE A 325 50.45 30.14 4.61
CA ILE A 325 50.44 30.31 3.15
C ILE A 325 51.32 29.23 2.48
N ARG A 326 52.52 28.99 3.02
CA ARG A 326 53.42 27.91 2.56
C ARG A 326 52.73 26.55 2.64
N ALA A 327 52.14 26.21 3.79
CA ALA A 327 51.45 24.93 3.97
C ALA A 327 50.24 24.75 3.04
N VAL A 328 49.46 25.81 2.77
CA VAL A 328 48.36 25.78 1.79
C VAL A 328 48.89 25.50 0.38
N SER A 329 49.94 26.21 -0.03
CA SER A 329 50.56 26.01 -1.34
C SER A 329 51.14 24.60 -1.49
N ASP A 330 51.82 24.08 -0.47
CA ASP A 330 52.39 22.73 -0.48
C ASP A 330 51.32 21.65 -0.59
N VAL A 331 50.27 21.74 0.24
CA VAL A 331 49.16 20.77 0.24
C VAL A 331 48.42 20.79 -1.09
N ARG A 332 48.17 21.96 -1.66
CA ARG A 332 47.51 22.07 -2.98
C ARG A 332 48.40 21.57 -4.12
N SER A 333 49.72 21.73 -4.03
CA SER A 333 50.66 21.22 -5.05
C SER A 333 50.78 19.70 -5.02
N ARG A 334 50.59 19.06 -3.85
CA ARG A 334 50.61 17.60 -3.71
C ARG A 334 49.28 16.93 -4.08
N ARG A 335 48.22 17.70 -4.35
CA ARG A 335 46.89 17.18 -4.69
C ARG A 335 46.49 17.52 -6.12
N SER A 336 45.81 16.58 -6.76
CA SER A 336 45.15 16.80 -8.05
C SER A 336 43.73 17.38 -7.92
N GLU A 337 43.15 17.36 -6.70
CA GLU A 337 41.79 17.88 -6.44
C GLU A 337 41.82 19.34 -6.00
N LEU A 338 41.03 20.18 -6.67
CA LEU A 338 40.84 21.59 -6.32
C LEU A 338 39.94 21.75 -5.08
N ASP A 339 40.24 22.74 -4.25
CA ASP A 339 39.44 23.15 -3.11
C ASP A 339 38.85 24.56 -3.33
N PRO A 340 37.73 24.90 -2.66
CA PRO A 340 37.03 26.15 -2.93
C PRO A 340 37.62 27.36 -2.19
N LEU A 341 38.64 27.23 -1.34
CA LEU A 341 39.08 28.29 -0.43
C LEU A 341 39.82 29.41 -1.17
N LEU A 342 39.31 30.64 -1.09
CA LEU A 342 40.02 31.83 -1.56
C LEU A 342 40.70 32.51 -0.36
N ILE A 343 42.01 32.78 -0.45
CA ILE A 343 42.74 33.47 0.63
C ILE A 343 43.15 34.86 0.15
N VAL A 344 42.90 35.88 0.97
CA VAL A 344 43.36 37.26 0.75
C VAL A 344 44.23 37.65 1.94
N ALA A 345 45.50 37.91 1.69
CA ALA A 345 46.49 38.19 2.73
C ALA A 345 47.18 39.54 2.49
N GLY A 346 47.17 40.40 3.51
CA GLY A 346 48.11 41.53 3.57
C GLY A 346 49.44 41.04 4.13
N VAL A 347 50.52 41.16 3.37
CA VAL A 347 51.88 40.78 3.79
C VAL A 347 52.74 42.03 3.82
N ALA A 348 53.51 42.22 4.89
CA ALA A 348 54.44 43.33 4.99
C ALA A 348 55.46 43.29 3.85
N ALA A 349 55.81 44.43 3.25
CA ALA A 349 56.68 44.49 2.07
C ALA A 349 58.01 43.73 2.28
N ASN A 350 58.60 43.85 3.48
CA ASN A 350 59.86 43.18 3.85
C ASN A 350 59.72 41.65 4.04
N ASP A 351 58.51 41.16 4.30
CA ASP A 351 58.23 39.73 4.49
C ASP A 351 57.72 39.05 3.21
N ALA A 352 57.37 39.82 2.16
CA ALA A 352 56.90 39.27 0.88
C ALA A 352 57.91 38.31 0.20
N PRO A 353 59.25 38.53 0.24
CA PRO A 353 60.23 37.59 -0.28
C PRO A 353 60.27 36.24 0.47
N LEU A 354 59.77 36.17 1.71
CA LEU A 354 59.69 34.90 2.46
C LEU A 354 58.70 33.90 1.82
N LEU A 355 57.92 34.32 0.84
CA LEU A 355 57.03 33.45 0.09
C LEU A 355 57.73 32.75 -1.09
N ASP A 356 59.06 32.87 -1.22
CA ASP A 356 59.88 32.11 -2.15
C ASP A 356 60.46 30.84 -1.48
N ARG A 357 60.57 29.74 -2.24
CA ARG A 357 61.19 28.48 -1.86
C ARG A 357 62.68 28.70 -1.60
N GLY A 358 63.17 28.33 -0.42
CA GLY A 358 64.60 28.33 -0.09
C GLY A 358 65.20 29.68 0.37
N ALA A 359 64.38 30.66 0.74
CA ALA A 359 64.87 31.96 1.23
C ALA A 359 65.46 31.87 2.65
N ASP A 360 66.73 31.44 2.75
CA ASP A 360 67.61 31.78 3.88
C ASP A 360 68.09 33.23 3.71
N GLY A 361 67.21 34.18 4.03
CA GLY A 361 67.55 35.57 4.37
C GLY A 361 68.30 36.42 3.34
N SER A 362 68.51 35.96 2.11
CA SER A 362 69.29 36.69 1.09
C SER A 362 68.36 37.40 0.10
N PRO A 363 68.38 38.74 0.00
CA PRO A 363 67.56 39.46 -0.97
C PRO A 363 68.01 39.15 -2.40
N GLN A 364 67.15 38.51 -3.19
CA GLN A 364 67.36 38.34 -4.63
C GLN A 364 66.66 39.45 -5.43
N ALA A 365 67.31 39.86 -6.51
CA ALA A 365 66.91 40.96 -7.37
C ALA A 365 65.56 40.72 -8.06
N SER A 366 64.69 41.74 -8.03
CA SER A 366 63.43 41.77 -8.76
C SER A 366 63.65 41.51 -10.26
N PRO A 367 62.77 40.74 -10.93
CA PRO A 367 62.86 40.54 -12.36
C PRO A 367 62.68 41.87 -13.12
N PRO A 368 63.28 42.02 -14.31
CA PRO A 368 63.18 43.25 -15.09
C PRO A 368 61.72 43.52 -15.50
N PRO A 369 61.26 44.79 -15.50
CA PRO A 369 59.91 45.13 -15.88
C PRO A 369 59.65 44.74 -17.34
N SER A 370 58.51 44.09 -17.60
CA SER A 370 58.09 43.75 -18.96
C SER A 370 57.84 45.03 -19.77
N ARG A 371 58.20 45.02 -21.07
CA ARG A 371 58.09 46.20 -21.97
C ARG A 371 56.65 46.59 -22.34
N TYR A 372 55.64 45.94 -21.77
CA TYR A 372 54.23 46.27 -22.02
C TYR A 372 53.45 46.14 -20.71
N GLN A 373 53.40 47.22 -19.92
CA GLN A 373 52.53 47.30 -18.75
C GLN A 373 51.19 47.96 -19.14
N PRO A 374 50.05 47.27 -18.96
CA PRO A 374 48.74 47.89 -19.10
C PRO A 374 48.61 49.10 -18.16
N SER A 375 47.98 50.19 -18.62
CA SER A 375 47.90 51.45 -17.86
C SER A 375 46.92 51.44 -16.68
N ARG A 376 46.08 50.42 -16.54
CA ARG A 376 45.10 50.30 -15.45
C ARG A 376 45.30 49.02 -14.63
N LEU A 377 45.29 49.13 -13.31
CA LEU A 377 45.46 48.02 -12.36
C LEU A 377 44.51 46.84 -12.65
N GLN A 378 43.23 47.10 -12.95
CA GLN A 378 42.26 46.05 -13.30
C GLN A 378 42.69 45.12 -14.46
N GLN A 379 43.39 45.66 -15.46
CA GLN A 379 43.89 44.86 -16.59
C GLN A 379 45.12 44.06 -16.18
N ARG A 380 46.00 44.64 -15.37
CA ARG A 380 47.15 43.92 -14.79
C ARG A 380 46.70 42.74 -13.92
N LEU A 381 45.70 42.94 -13.07
CA LEU A 381 45.14 41.88 -12.20
C LEU A 381 44.61 40.69 -12.99
N ARG A 382 43.90 40.94 -14.10
CA ARG A 382 43.42 39.88 -15.00
C ARG A 382 44.56 39.16 -15.68
N ASN A 383 45.51 39.89 -16.25
CA ASN A 383 46.68 39.29 -16.91
C ASN A 383 47.52 38.45 -15.93
N TRP A 384 47.77 38.96 -14.71
CA TRP A 384 48.49 38.21 -13.67
C TRP A 384 47.73 36.94 -13.26
N TYR A 385 46.40 37.00 -13.16
CA TYR A 385 45.60 35.82 -12.88
C TYR A 385 45.65 34.80 -14.02
N ASP A 386 45.49 35.23 -15.28
CA ASP A 386 45.50 34.36 -16.45
C ASP A 386 46.87 33.70 -16.65
N GLU A 387 47.95 34.48 -16.48
CA GLU A 387 49.34 33.99 -16.52
C GLU A 387 49.61 32.98 -15.40
N TRP A 388 49.24 33.32 -14.16
CA TRP A 388 49.35 32.42 -13.02
C TRP A 388 48.56 31.13 -13.22
N ALA A 389 47.30 31.22 -13.63
CA ALA A 389 46.43 30.07 -13.84
C ALA A 389 46.91 29.19 -14.99
N GLY A 390 47.41 29.78 -16.08
CA GLY A 390 48.00 29.08 -17.22
C GLY A 390 49.31 28.35 -16.87
N ASN A 391 50.15 28.95 -16.03
CA ASN A 391 51.45 28.39 -15.63
C ASN A 391 51.40 27.49 -14.39
N LEU A 392 50.27 27.45 -13.67
CA LEU A 392 50.10 26.71 -12.42
C LEU A 392 50.55 25.24 -12.49
N ARG A 393 50.28 24.54 -13.60
CA ARG A 393 50.73 23.14 -13.78
C ARG A 393 52.23 23.02 -13.97
N ALA A 394 52.87 24.00 -14.61
CA ALA A 394 54.31 24.02 -14.82
C ALA A 394 55.07 24.42 -13.54
N ASP A 395 54.52 25.36 -12.75
CA ASP A 395 55.12 25.88 -11.52
C ASP A 395 54.98 24.95 -10.30
N GLN A 396 54.12 23.93 -10.40
CA GLN A 396 54.09 22.82 -9.45
C GLN A 396 55.38 21.99 -9.49
N SER A 397 56.17 22.05 -10.56
CA SER A 397 57.47 21.38 -10.62
C SER A 397 58.49 22.07 -9.69
N PRO A 398 59.17 21.33 -8.79
CA PRO A 398 60.21 21.89 -7.92
C PRO A 398 61.39 22.53 -8.66
N SER A 399 61.57 22.21 -9.95
CA SER A 399 62.75 22.55 -10.75
C SER A 399 62.64 23.83 -11.60
N ARG A 400 61.48 24.48 -11.70
CA ARG A 400 61.27 25.61 -12.64
C ARG A 400 61.16 26.99 -12.01
N THR A 401 60.68 27.10 -10.78
CA THR A 401 60.35 28.41 -10.18
C THR A 401 60.66 28.45 -8.68
N ASN A 402 61.25 29.57 -8.24
CA ASN A 402 61.51 29.87 -6.83
C ASN A 402 60.24 30.32 -6.08
N ALA A 403 59.16 30.73 -6.76
CA ALA A 403 57.94 31.19 -6.09
C ALA A 403 57.01 30.02 -5.67
N LEU A 404 56.20 30.24 -4.63
CA LEU A 404 55.13 29.30 -4.25
C LEU A 404 54.03 29.26 -5.33
N PRO A 405 53.69 28.09 -5.89
CA PRO A 405 52.86 27.99 -7.10
C PRO A 405 51.41 28.46 -6.92
N TRP A 406 50.84 28.40 -5.71
CA TRP A 406 49.45 28.82 -5.47
C TRP A 406 49.30 30.27 -5.01
N VAL A 407 50.40 31.03 -4.98
CA VAL A 407 50.43 32.41 -4.48
C VAL A 407 50.46 33.39 -5.65
N LEU A 408 49.45 34.26 -5.71
CA LEU A 408 49.37 35.38 -6.64
C LEU A 408 49.77 36.65 -5.90
N ARG A 409 51.02 37.11 -6.10
CA ARG A 409 51.53 38.35 -5.49
C ARG A 409 51.08 39.56 -6.29
N ILE A 410 50.56 40.57 -5.58
CA ILE A 410 50.08 41.82 -6.16
C ILE A 410 50.85 42.95 -5.47
N PRO A 411 51.89 43.50 -6.11
CA PRO A 411 52.55 44.71 -5.65
C PRO A 411 51.62 45.91 -5.87
N LEU A 412 51.40 46.69 -4.82
CA LEU A 412 50.56 47.88 -4.84
C LEU A 412 51.43 49.14 -4.74
N PRO A 413 51.51 49.95 -5.80
CA PRO A 413 52.22 51.23 -5.75
C PRO A 413 51.45 52.23 -4.90
N ARG A 414 52.15 53.22 -4.34
CA ARG A 414 51.56 54.22 -3.43
C ARG A 414 50.37 54.96 -4.03
N GLU A 415 50.40 55.24 -5.33
CA GLU A 415 49.35 55.97 -6.07
C GLU A 415 47.99 55.25 -6.03
N GLU A 416 47.99 53.92 -6.10
CA GLU A 416 46.79 53.06 -6.06
C GLU A 416 46.23 52.90 -4.63
N LEU A 417 47.05 53.19 -3.61
CA LEU A 417 46.73 53.13 -2.19
C LEU A 417 46.27 54.47 -1.61
N VAL A 418 46.25 55.55 -2.41
CA VAL A 418 45.73 56.86 -1.97
C VAL A 418 44.22 56.78 -1.80
N ARG A 419 43.71 57.34 -0.69
CA ARG A 419 42.26 57.46 -0.48
C ARG A 419 41.64 58.40 -1.50
N LEU A 420 40.65 57.90 -2.22
CA LEU A 420 39.81 58.63 -3.15
C LEU A 420 38.95 59.66 -2.42
N ARG A 421 38.58 60.74 -3.13
CA ARG A 421 37.59 61.70 -2.63
C ARG A 421 36.25 61.01 -2.45
N ASP A 422 35.42 61.49 -1.52
CA ASP A 422 34.13 60.86 -1.20
C ASP A 422 33.21 60.73 -2.43
N SER A 423 33.28 61.68 -3.38
CA SER A 423 32.55 61.66 -4.65
C SER A 423 33.02 60.59 -5.65
N GLU A 424 34.23 60.06 -5.50
CA GLU A 424 34.86 59.09 -6.41
C GLU A 424 34.81 57.65 -5.87
N ARG A 425 34.36 57.48 -4.61
CA ARG A 425 34.16 56.17 -3.99
C ARG A 425 33.08 55.40 -4.75
N ARG A 426 33.38 54.13 -5.06
CA ARG A 426 32.47 53.25 -5.80
C ARG A 426 32.19 51.97 -5.02
N CYS A 427 30.97 51.45 -5.15
CA CYS A 427 30.58 50.13 -4.65
C CYS A 427 30.60 49.12 -5.80
N VAL A 428 31.30 48.00 -5.61
CA VAL A 428 31.26 46.88 -6.56
C VAL A 428 30.01 46.06 -6.26
N ARG A 429 29.13 45.84 -7.24
CA ARG A 429 27.91 45.04 -7.04
C ARG A 429 28.22 43.55 -7.12
N ALA A 430 27.70 42.76 -6.17
CA ALA A 430 27.69 41.30 -6.27
C ALA A 430 26.50 40.81 -7.11
N GLY A 431 26.75 39.88 -8.04
CA GLY A 431 25.67 39.18 -8.73
C GLY A 431 24.89 38.29 -7.74
N HIS A 432 23.63 38.61 -7.47
CA HIS A 432 22.73 37.79 -6.63
C HIS A 432 21.66 37.13 -7.51
N ARG A 433 21.70 35.79 -7.61
CA ARG A 433 20.54 34.99 -8.03
C ARG A 433 20.32 33.90 -7.00
N LEU A 434 19.11 33.80 -6.47
CA LEU A 434 18.69 32.66 -5.68
C LEU A 434 18.54 31.47 -6.63
N PRO A 435 19.28 30.36 -6.46
CA PRO A 435 19.14 29.22 -7.35
C PRO A 435 17.77 28.57 -7.16
N LEU A 436 17.02 28.33 -8.25
CA LEU A 436 15.74 27.59 -8.27
C LEU A 436 15.83 26.26 -7.50
N VAL A 437 17.00 25.62 -7.54
CA VAL A 437 17.33 24.40 -6.78
C VAL A 437 17.11 24.57 -5.27
N ARG A 438 17.31 25.76 -4.69
CA ARG A 438 17.00 26.00 -3.27
C ARG A 438 15.51 25.93 -2.97
N VAL A 439 14.66 26.39 -3.90
CA VAL A 439 13.20 26.36 -3.74
C VAL A 439 12.73 24.92 -3.90
N VAL A 440 13.05 24.29 -5.02
CA VAL A 440 12.61 22.92 -5.36
C VAL A 440 13.11 21.87 -4.36
N TRP A 441 14.32 22.03 -3.82
CA TRP A 441 14.90 21.13 -2.81
C TRP A 441 14.87 21.71 -1.39
N SER A 442 13.84 22.50 -1.11
CA SER A 442 13.51 22.93 0.26
C SER A 442 12.73 21.85 1.00
N ALA A 443 12.76 21.91 2.34
CA ALA A 443 11.91 21.04 3.16
C ALA A 443 10.42 21.26 2.87
N TYR A 444 10.03 22.48 2.47
CA TYR A 444 8.66 22.83 2.14
C TYR A 444 8.18 22.19 0.83
N SER A 445 9.01 22.13 -0.20
CA SER A 445 8.66 21.44 -1.46
C SER A 445 8.57 19.93 -1.29
N LEU A 446 9.44 19.33 -0.45
CA LEU A 446 9.32 17.93 -0.08
C LEU A 446 8.03 17.67 0.71
N ALA A 447 7.70 18.54 1.67
CA ALA A 447 6.46 18.45 2.44
C ALA A 447 5.23 18.58 1.53
N LEU A 448 5.23 19.53 0.60
CA LEU A 448 4.15 19.68 -0.38
C LEU A 448 4.02 18.44 -1.28
N ALA A 449 5.12 17.90 -1.79
CA ALA A 449 5.10 16.68 -2.59
C ALA A 449 4.54 15.48 -1.79
N LEU A 450 4.93 15.34 -0.53
CA LEU A 450 4.38 14.31 0.36
C LEU A 450 2.89 14.51 0.60
N VAL A 451 2.43 15.74 0.85
CA VAL A 451 1.01 16.06 1.00
C VAL A 451 0.24 15.71 -0.28
N LEU A 452 0.77 16.06 -1.45
CA LEU A 452 0.15 15.72 -2.74
C LEU A 452 0.07 14.21 -2.98
N VAL A 453 1.14 13.46 -2.66
CA VAL A 453 1.13 11.99 -2.79
C VAL A 453 0.15 11.36 -1.80
N CYS A 454 0.12 11.82 -0.55
CA CYS A 454 -0.80 11.30 0.46
C CYS A 454 -2.26 11.64 0.13
N THR A 455 -2.54 12.83 -0.40
CA THR A 455 -3.90 13.23 -0.81
C THR A 455 -4.35 12.46 -2.05
N ALA A 456 -3.48 12.29 -3.05
CA ALA A 456 -3.79 11.46 -4.22
C ALA A 456 -3.98 9.98 -3.84
N GLY A 457 -3.12 9.43 -2.98
CA GLY A 457 -3.26 8.07 -2.46
C GLY A 457 -4.54 7.90 -1.63
N GLY A 458 -4.88 8.86 -0.79
CA GLY A 458 -6.13 8.87 -0.02
C GLY A 458 -7.37 8.95 -0.91
N ALA A 459 -7.36 9.81 -1.94
CA ALA A 459 -8.44 9.91 -2.91
C ALA A 459 -8.62 8.63 -3.73
N HIS A 460 -7.52 8.02 -4.19
CA HIS A 460 -7.56 6.76 -4.92
C HIS A 460 -8.07 5.60 -4.05
N SER A 461 -7.58 5.50 -2.81
CA SER A 461 -8.06 4.52 -1.84
C SER A 461 -9.55 4.70 -1.53
N TYR A 462 -10.01 5.94 -1.39
CA TYR A 462 -11.42 6.24 -1.16
C TYR A 462 -12.29 5.80 -2.34
N GLU A 463 -11.85 6.06 -3.57
CA GLU A 463 -12.57 5.60 -4.77
C GLU A 463 -12.67 4.07 -4.83
N LEU A 464 -11.56 3.37 -4.59
CA LEU A 464 -11.57 1.90 -4.55
C LEU A 464 -12.53 1.35 -3.49
N HIS A 465 -12.61 1.96 -2.30
CA HIS A 465 -13.54 1.55 -1.23
C HIS A 465 -14.99 1.88 -1.55
N ARG A 466 -15.26 2.84 -2.44
CA ARG A 466 -16.63 3.15 -2.90
C ARG A 466 -17.11 2.21 -3.98
N THR A 467 -16.22 1.77 -4.87
CA THR A 467 -16.57 0.88 -5.99
C THR A 467 -16.56 -0.58 -5.59
N TYR A 468 -15.54 -1.03 -4.86
CA TYR A 468 -15.36 -2.45 -4.55
C TYR A 468 -15.71 -2.75 -3.10
N CYS A 469 -16.15 -3.98 -2.85
CA CYS A 469 -16.46 -4.42 -1.50
C CYS A 469 -15.19 -4.48 -0.64
N SER A 470 -14.14 -5.12 -1.15
CA SER A 470 -12.85 -5.23 -0.47
C SER A 470 -11.78 -4.42 -1.20
N ALA A 471 -11.21 -3.43 -0.52
CA ALA A 471 -10.16 -2.56 -1.05
C ALA A 471 -9.05 -2.31 -0.01
N GLY A 472 -7.83 -2.18 -0.49
CA GLY A 472 -6.67 -1.68 0.24
C GLY A 472 -6.30 -0.26 -0.23
N LEU A 473 -5.08 0.18 0.11
CA LEU A 473 -4.61 1.53 -0.25
C LEU A 473 -4.42 1.73 -1.77
N LEU A 474 -4.00 0.67 -2.48
CA LEU A 474 -3.61 0.73 -3.90
C LEU A 474 -4.25 -0.35 -4.77
N THR A 475 -4.93 -1.32 -4.16
CA THR A 475 -5.52 -2.48 -4.85
C THR A 475 -6.90 -2.78 -4.28
N ALA A 476 -7.73 -3.47 -5.05
CA ALA A 476 -9.04 -3.92 -4.60
C ALA A 476 -9.38 -5.28 -5.21
N ASN A 477 -10.28 -6.00 -4.54
CA ASN A 477 -10.88 -7.20 -5.10
C ASN A 477 -11.92 -6.78 -6.14
N ARG A 478 -11.60 -7.01 -7.41
CA ARG A 478 -12.45 -6.66 -8.56
C ARG A 478 -13.53 -7.68 -8.86
N ASP A 479 -13.57 -8.77 -8.11
CA ASP A 479 -14.57 -9.81 -8.27
C ASP A 479 -15.88 -9.45 -7.55
N THR A 480 -15.88 -8.35 -6.79
CA THR A 480 -17.05 -7.86 -6.04
C THR A 480 -17.18 -6.34 -6.07
N GLU A 481 -18.36 -5.85 -6.41
CA GLU A 481 -18.68 -4.42 -6.54
C GLU A 481 -19.80 -4.01 -5.58
N ARG A 482 -19.83 -2.71 -5.24
CA ARG A 482 -20.85 -2.11 -4.38
C ARG A 482 -21.99 -1.58 -5.24
N HIS A 483 -23.19 -2.12 -5.03
CA HIS A 483 -24.40 -1.74 -5.73
C HIS A 483 -25.41 -1.11 -4.77
N SER A 484 -26.39 -0.39 -5.32
CA SER A 484 -27.49 0.18 -4.53
C SER A 484 -28.50 -0.92 -4.19
N ALA A 485 -28.82 -1.07 -2.91
CA ALA A 485 -29.85 -2.01 -2.47
C ALA A 485 -31.26 -1.41 -2.66
N PRO A 486 -32.29 -2.23 -2.92
CA PRO A 486 -33.67 -1.77 -2.98
C PRO A 486 -34.10 -0.95 -1.74
N GLY A 487 -34.77 0.18 -1.98
CA GLY A 487 -35.13 1.13 -0.92
C GLY A 487 -33.97 2.05 -0.56
N THR A 488 -33.16 1.68 0.44
CA THR A 488 -31.99 2.47 0.87
C THR A 488 -30.87 1.56 1.36
N GLY A 489 -29.64 1.75 0.86
CA GLY A 489 -28.46 1.03 1.34
C GLY A 489 -27.47 0.71 0.23
N THR A 490 -26.40 0.03 0.58
CA THR A 490 -25.41 -0.50 -0.36
C THR A 490 -25.22 -1.98 -0.08
N GLU A 491 -25.25 -2.78 -1.13
CA GLU A 491 -25.01 -4.22 -1.06
C GLU A 491 -23.77 -4.60 -1.86
N CYS A 492 -23.18 -5.73 -1.51
CA CYS A 492 -21.96 -6.24 -2.13
C CYS A 492 -22.30 -7.36 -3.12
N VAL A 493 -22.12 -7.14 -4.41
CA VAL A 493 -22.51 -8.06 -5.49
C VAL A 493 -21.27 -8.63 -6.16
N GLY A 494 -21.32 -9.87 -6.64
CA GLY A 494 -20.22 -10.54 -7.35
C GLY A 494 -19.81 -11.85 -6.68
N ILE A 495 -18.56 -12.28 -6.84
CA ILE A 495 -18.02 -13.55 -6.32
C ILE A 495 -17.00 -13.34 -5.20
N ALA A 496 -17.22 -14.01 -4.07
CA ALA A 496 -16.36 -13.95 -2.89
C ALA A 496 -15.04 -14.68 -3.10
N THR A 497 -14.04 -13.96 -3.61
CA THR A 497 -12.65 -14.41 -3.66
C THR A 497 -11.83 -13.84 -2.49
N GLY A 498 -10.85 -14.60 -2.00
CA GLY A 498 -10.05 -14.22 -0.83
C GLY A 498 -10.88 -14.11 0.46
N ASP A 499 -10.80 -12.96 1.12
CA ASP A 499 -11.40 -12.71 2.44
C ASP A 499 -12.78 -12.02 2.38
N VAL A 500 -13.39 -11.91 1.20
CA VAL A 500 -14.72 -11.30 1.08
C VAL A 500 -15.79 -12.16 1.77
N ARG A 501 -16.67 -11.51 2.52
CA ARG A 501 -17.82 -12.09 3.23
C ARG A 501 -19.03 -11.19 3.01
N PHE A 502 -20.09 -11.72 2.42
CA PHE A 502 -21.32 -10.96 2.15
C PHE A 502 -22.10 -10.67 3.43
N GLY A 503 -22.04 -11.58 4.42
CA GLY A 503 -22.65 -11.38 5.73
C GLY A 503 -22.10 -10.14 6.47
N ALA A 504 -20.91 -9.66 6.13
CA ALA A 504 -20.34 -8.43 6.71
C ALA A 504 -21.04 -7.14 6.20
N TYR A 505 -21.82 -7.23 5.13
CA TYR A 505 -22.58 -6.12 4.55
C TYR A 505 -24.04 -6.07 5.02
N LEU A 506 -24.48 -7.08 5.76
CA LEU A 506 -25.79 -7.07 6.41
C LEU A 506 -25.75 -6.10 7.60
N GLY A 507 -26.60 -5.07 7.54
CA GLY A 507 -26.84 -4.16 8.67
C GLY A 507 -27.84 -4.75 9.67
N ASP A 508 -27.90 -4.13 10.85
CA ASP A 508 -28.99 -4.35 11.82
C ASP A 508 -30.29 -3.85 11.19
N THR A 509 -31.25 -4.77 11.07
CA THR A 509 -32.55 -4.50 10.43
C THR A 509 -33.61 -4.06 11.44
N GLY A 510 -33.37 -4.25 12.73
CA GLY A 510 -34.37 -4.14 13.80
C GLY A 510 -35.40 -5.28 13.80
N ASP A 511 -35.23 -6.28 12.94
CA ASP A 511 -36.05 -7.49 12.86
C ASP A 511 -35.24 -8.68 13.39
N GLU A 512 -35.68 -9.24 14.53
CA GLU A 512 -34.96 -10.31 15.23
C GLU A 512 -34.82 -11.60 14.40
N GLU A 513 -35.73 -11.88 13.47
CA GLU A 513 -35.62 -13.04 12.58
C GLU A 513 -34.57 -12.76 11.50
N ALA A 514 -34.66 -11.62 10.83
CA ALA A 514 -33.72 -11.21 9.80
C ALA A 514 -32.28 -11.14 10.32
N ASP A 515 -32.08 -10.58 11.51
CA ASP A 515 -30.77 -10.47 12.14
C ASP A 515 -30.20 -11.86 12.47
N ARG A 516 -31.03 -12.78 12.99
CA ARG A 516 -30.64 -14.19 13.24
C ARG A 516 -30.23 -14.92 11.98
N GLN A 517 -30.94 -14.70 10.87
CA GLN A 517 -30.56 -15.26 9.57
C GLN A 517 -29.25 -14.65 9.06
N GLY A 518 -29.01 -13.35 9.31
CA GLY A 518 -27.74 -12.70 9.01
C GLY A 518 -26.56 -13.28 9.80
N GLU A 519 -26.75 -13.58 11.08
CA GLU A 519 -25.76 -14.30 11.90
C GLU A 519 -25.49 -15.71 11.37
N ARG A 520 -26.55 -16.43 11.00
CA ARG A 520 -26.43 -17.77 10.40
C ARG A 520 -25.67 -17.74 9.08
N LEU A 521 -25.90 -16.73 8.22
CA LEU A 521 -25.13 -16.53 7.01
C LEU A 521 -23.64 -16.38 7.33
N ARG A 522 -23.28 -15.47 8.25
CA ARG A 522 -21.86 -15.26 8.65
C ARG A 522 -21.22 -16.56 9.15
N ALA A 523 -21.96 -17.36 9.93
CA ALA A 523 -21.48 -18.65 10.42
C ALA A 523 -21.23 -19.65 9.28
N LEU A 524 -22.13 -19.73 8.29
CA LEU A 524 -21.97 -20.58 7.11
C LEU A 524 -20.78 -20.13 6.24
N GLU A 525 -20.64 -18.83 5.98
CA GLU A 525 -19.51 -18.30 5.18
C GLU A 525 -18.16 -18.62 5.83
N ASN A 526 -18.07 -18.51 7.15
CA ASN A 526 -16.85 -18.85 7.89
C ASN A 526 -16.53 -20.35 7.80
N ARG A 527 -17.54 -21.22 7.93
CA ARG A 527 -17.35 -22.67 7.82
C ARG A 527 -16.92 -23.11 6.41
N ILE A 528 -17.53 -22.54 5.38
CA ILE A 528 -17.15 -22.77 3.98
C ILE A 528 -15.73 -22.26 3.73
N HIS A 529 -15.38 -21.08 4.24
CA HIS A 529 -14.03 -20.57 4.13
C HIS A 529 -12.99 -21.48 4.80
N ASP A 530 -13.27 -21.97 6.01
CA ASP A 530 -12.38 -22.89 6.72
C ASP A 530 -12.21 -24.21 5.95
N GLU A 531 -13.29 -24.74 5.37
CA GLU A 531 -13.28 -25.94 4.55
C GLU A 531 -12.46 -25.72 3.26
N ASN A 532 -12.70 -24.62 2.55
CA ASN A 532 -11.90 -24.23 1.39
C ASN A 532 -10.41 -24.10 1.73
N ALA A 533 -10.09 -23.48 2.87
CA ALA A 533 -8.72 -23.31 3.31
C ALA A 533 -8.05 -24.66 3.65
N ARG A 534 -8.81 -25.63 4.20
CA ARG A 534 -8.34 -27.03 4.38
C ARG A 534 -8.05 -27.70 3.04
N VAL A 535 -8.93 -27.56 2.05
CA VAL A 535 -8.75 -28.10 0.71
C VAL A 535 -7.49 -27.53 0.05
N LEU A 536 -7.34 -26.21 0.03
CA LEU A 536 -6.21 -25.53 -0.61
C LEU A 536 -4.86 -25.87 0.04
N ARG A 537 -4.82 -26.06 1.37
CA ARG A 537 -3.58 -26.42 2.09
C ARG A 537 -3.18 -27.88 1.90
N ASN A 538 -4.14 -28.80 1.94
CA ASN A 538 -3.84 -30.23 2.09
C ASN A 538 -4.02 -31.03 0.79
N HIS A 539 -4.71 -30.48 -0.22
CA HIS A 539 -5.12 -31.20 -1.42
C HIS A 539 -4.88 -30.39 -2.70
N SER A 540 -3.76 -29.65 -2.77
CA SER A 540 -3.42 -28.82 -3.94
C SER A 540 -3.34 -29.68 -5.21
N GLY A 541 -4.31 -29.54 -6.11
CA GLY A 541 -4.38 -30.28 -7.38
C GLY A 541 -5.38 -31.45 -7.42
N ALA A 542 -6.04 -31.79 -6.30
CA ALA A 542 -7.08 -32.82 -6.22
C ALA A 542 -8.40 -32.22 -5.72
N TYR A 543 -8.88 -31.17 -6.38
CA TYR A 543 -10.16 -30.55 -6.05
C TYR A 543 -10.82 -29.90 -7.26
N VAL A 544 -12.13 -29.69 -7.16
CA VAL A 544 -12.94 -28.88 -8.09
C VAL A 544 -13.56 -27.69 -7.34
N THR A 545 -13.77 -26.59 -8.05
CA THR A 545 -14.39 -25.38 -7.52
C THR A 545 -15.80 -25.24 -8.07
N VAL A 546 -16.79 -25.25 -7.17
CA VAL A 546 -18.19 -24.97 -7.45
C VAL A 546 -18.50 -23.55 -6.97
N VAL A 547 -19.30 -22.80 -7.73
CA VAL A 547 -19.85 -21.52 -7.27
C VAL A 547 -21.29 -21.74 -6.85
N TYR A 548 -21.67 -21.31 -5.65
CA TYR A 548 -23.06 -21.15 -5.28
C TYR A 548 -23.50 -19.71 -5.55
N ALA A 549 -24.54 -19.51 -6.36
CA ALA A 549 -25.10 -18.20 -6.70
C ALA A 549 -26.49 -18.01 -6.07
N GLY A 550 -26.62 -17.10 -5.10
CA GLY A 550 -27.87 -16.87 -4.37
C GLY A 550 -28.00 -15.48 -3.75
N PRO A 551 -29.16 -15.16 -3.15
CA PRO A 551 -29.43 -13.86 -2.53
C PRO A 551 -28.81 -13.79 -1.14
N LEU A 552 -27.57 -13.30 -1.06
CA LEU A 552 -26.78 -13.18 0.18
C LEU A 552 -26.73 -11.73 0.71
N SER A 553 -27.71 -10.91 0.34
CA SER A 553 -27.90 -9.54 0.83
C SER A 553 -29.31 -9.32 1.34
N SER A 554 -29.46 -8.32 2.21
CA SER A 554 -30.74 -7.83 2.70
C SER A 554 -30.98 -6.38 2.26
N SER A 555 -32.23 -5.97 2.28
CA SER A 555 -32.67 -4.61 1.99
C SER A 555 -33.83 -4.23 2.91
N LYS A 556 -34.25 -2.95 2.91
CA LYS A 556 -35.45 -2.57 3.70
C LYS A 556 -36.74 -3.25 3.22
N VAL A 557 -36.81 -3.53 1.92
CA VAL A 557 -37.98 -4.19 1.31
C VAL A 557 -37.93 -5.69 1.57
N ASN A 558 -36.73 -6.26 1.56
CA ASN A 558 -36.46 -7.68 1.83
C ASN A 558 -35.42 -7.82 2.94
N PRO A 559 -35.84 -7.71 4.22
CA PRO A 559 -34.91 -7.62 5.35
C PRO A 559 -34.17 -8.93 5.61
N SER A 560 -34.71 -10.08 5.21
CA SER A 560 -34.17 -11.39 5.55
C SER A 560 -33.66 -12.17 4.34
N PRO A 561 -32.40 -12.66 4.36
CA PRO A 561 -31.83 -13.50 3.31
C PRO A 561 -32.20 -14.99 3.49
N VAL A 562 -33.39 -15.32 4.04
CA VAL A 562 -33.79 -16.70 4.42
C VAL A 562 -33.49 -17.71 3.32
N LYS A 563 -33.94 -17.42 2.09
CA LYS A 563 -33.71 -18.27 0.91
C LYS A 563 -32.22 -18.54 0.69
N GLY A 564 -31.41 -17.49 0.70
CA GLY A 564 -29.96 -17.61 0.52
C GLY A 564 -29.30 -18.44 1.62
N VAL A 565 -29.79 -18.36 2.85
CA VAL A 565 -29.28 -19.10 4.02
C VAL A 565 -29.66 -20.58 3.97
N GLU A 566 -30.90 -20.92 3.62
CA GLU A 566 -31.37 -22.31 3.46
C GLU A 566 -30.61 -23.02 2.34
N GLU A 567 -30.56 -22.41 1.16
CA GLU A 567 -29.82 -22.96 0.02
C GLU A 567 -28.33 -23.12 0.35
N LEU A 568 -27.69 -22.13 0.99
CA LEU A 568 -26.28 -22.20 1.39
C LEU A 568 -26.03 -23.28 2.46
N THR A 569 -27.00 -23.52 3.35
CA THR A 569 -26.94 -24.62 4.32
C THR A 569 -26.82 -25.97 3.60
N GLY A 570 -27.61 -26.18 2.54
CA GLY A 570 -27.54 -27.37 1.70
C GLY A 570 -26.19 -27.52 0.98
N VAL A 571 -25.68 -26.43 0.42
CA VAL A 571 -24.36 -26.41 -0.25
C VAL A 571 -23.22 -26.75 0.74
N TYR A 572 -23.23 -26.14 1.93
CA TYR A 572 -22.22 -26.42 2.96
C TYR A 572 -22.27 -27.89 3.40
N LEU A 573 -23.47 -28.45 3.60
CA LEU A 573 -23.60 -29.85 3.98
C LEU A 573 -23.05 -30.78 2.88
N ALA A 574 -23.38 -30.51 1.62
CA ALA A 574 -22.83 -31.26 0.49
C ALA A 574 -21.30 -31.14 0.43
N GLN A 575 -20.74 -29.94 0.65
CA GLN A 575 -19.29 -29.72 0.73
C GLN A 575 -18.65 -30.57 1.81
N ARG A 576 -19.23 -30.58 3.01
CA ARG A 576 -18.68 -31.30 4.13
C ARG A 576 -18.66 -32.81 3.88
N VAL A 577 -19.79 -33.36 3.44
CA VAL A 577 -19.92 -34.79 3.12
C VAL A 577 -19.00 -35.21 1.98
N VAL A 578 -18.88 -34.39 0.93
CA VAL A 578 -17.94 -34.64 -0.17
C VAL A 578 -16.50 -34.68 0.34
N ASN A 579 -16.09 -33.68 1.10
CA ASN A 579 -14.70 -33.53 1.52
C ASN A 579 -14.26 -34.56 2.55
N GLU A 580 -15.21 -35.16 3.28
CA GLU A 580 -14.93 -36.30 4.16
C GLU A 580 -14.77 -37.62 3.39
N ASN A 581 -15.57 -37.85 2.34
CA ASN A 581 -15.74 -39.18 1.76
C ASN A 581 -15.00 -39.44 0.44
N HIS A 582 -14.59 -38.39 -0.30
CA HIS A 582 -13.98 -38.53 -1.63
C HIS A 582 -12.54 -38.03 -1.67
N THR A 583 -11.71 -38.50 -2.62
CA THR A 583 -10.34 -37.99 -2.76
C THR A 583 -10.30 -36.64 -3.46
N VAL A 584 -11.12 -36.44 -4.50
CA VAL A 584 -11.34 -35.12 -5.09
C VAL A 584 -12.16 -34.29 -4.12
N LYS A 585 -11.61 -33.18 -3.66
CA LYS A 585 -12.30 -32.28 -2.75
C LYS A 585 -13.14 -31.26 -3.52
N MET A 586 -14.14 -30.70 -2.83
CA MET A 586 -14.94 -29.59 -3.31
C MET A 586 -14.58 -28.31 -2.56
N ARG A 587 -14.18 -27.31 -3.35
CA ARG A 587 -14.09 -25.90 -2.94
C ARG A 587 -15.37 -25.21 -3.36
N VAL A 588 -15.98 -24.45 -2.46
CA VAL A 588 -17.21 -23.69 -2.72
C VAL A 588 -16.92 -22.20 -2.65
N LEU A 589 -17.15 -21.48 -3.76
CA LEU A 589 -17.15 -20.03 -3.77
C LEU A 589 -18.58 -19.51 -3.74
N LEU A 590 -18.78 -18.37 -3.11
CA LEU A 590 -20.10 -17.75 -2.99
C LEU A 590 -20.20 -16.63 -4.01
N ALA A 591 -21.30 -16.57 -4.75
CA ALA A 591 -21.67 -15.47 -5.59
C ALA A 591 -22.98 -14.87 -5.10
N ASN A 592 -22.98 -13.56 -4.88
CA ASN A 592 -24.15 -12.84 -4.40
C ASN A 592 -24.75 -12.02 -5.55
N GLY A 593 -26.01 -12.30 -5.87
CA GLY A 593 -26.81 -11.52 -6.82
C GLY A 593 -27.53 -10.32 -6.18
N GLY A 594 -27.18 -9.94 -4.96
CA GLY A 594 -27.88 -8.89 -4.21
C GLY A 594 -29.18 -9.37 -3.57
N ALA A 595 -29.88 -8.45 -2.91
CA ALA A 595 -31.16 -8.70 -2.29
C ALA A 595 -32.12 -9.26 -3.36
N ASP A 596 -32.71 -10.42 -3.06
CA ASP A 596 -33.69 -11.04 -3.94
C ASP A 596 -33.17 -11.35 -5.36
N MET A 597 -31.86 -11.48 -5.54
CA MET A 597 -31.18 -11.68 -6.84
C MET A 597 -31.34 -10.52 -7.85
N GLY A 598 -31.62 -9.30 -7.37
CA GLY A 598 -31.83 -8.13 -8.24
C GLY A 598 -30.66 -7.76 -9.17
N HIS A 599 -29.43 -8.12 -8.80
CA HIS A 599 -28.19 -7.91 -9.57
C HIS A 599 -27.58 -9.24 -10.05
N GLN A 600 -28.43 -10.20 -10.44
CA GLN A 600 -27.96 -11.50 -10.92
C GLN A 600 -27.14 -11.43 -12.22
N GLY A 601 -27.35 -10.40 -13.03
CA GLY A 601 -26.55 -10.14 -14.24
C GLY A 601 -25.09 -9.86 -13.90
N GLU A 602 -24.86 -8.97 -12.93
CA GLU A 602 -23.54 -8.60 -12.44
C GLU A 602 -22.84 -9.78 -11.76
N ALA A 603 -23.59 -10.60 -11.01
CA ALA A 603 -23.05 -11.83 -10.46
C ALA A 603 -22.64 -12.83 -11.56
N ALA A 604 -23.45 -12.99 -12.61
CA ALA A 604 -23.13 -13.85 -13.75
C ALA A 604 -21.90 -13.37 -14.51
N GLU A 605 -21.73 -12.05 -14.68
CA GLU A 605 -20.53 -11.45 -15.27
C GLU A 605 -19.28 -11.74 -14.44
N ALA A 606 -19.35 -11.57 -13.12
CA ALA A 606 -18.24 -11.89 -12.23
C ALA A 606 -17.88 -13.39 -12.28
N ILE A 607 -18.89 -14.27 -12.36
CA ILE A 607 -18.69 -15.71 -12.52
C ILE A 607 -18.02 -16.03 -13.86
N ALA A 608 -18.50 -15.47 -14.97
CA ALA A 608 -17.92 -15.68 -16.30
C ALA A 608 -16.45 -15.23 -16.33
N ALA A 609 -16.14 -14.05 -15.78
CA ALA A 609 -14.77 -13.56 -15.67
C ALA A 609 -13.88 -14.40 -14.72
N TYR A 610 -14.45 -15.00 -13.68
CA TYR A 610 -13.75 -15.96 -12.83
C TYR A 610 -13.44 -17.27 -13.59
N ALA A 611 -14.38 -17.71 -14.41
CA ALA A 611 -14.31 -18.94 -15.19
C ALA A 611 -13.12 -18.97 -16.16
N GLU A 612 -12.67 -17.81 -16.65
CA GLU A 612 -11.48 -17.68 -17.50
C GLU A 612 -10.16 -17.77 -16.71
N ARG A 613 -10.17 -17.45 -15.42
CA ARG A 613 -8.97 -17.32 -14.58
C ARG A 613 -8.63 -18.58 -13.79
N ASP A 614 -9.64 -19.34 -13.35
CA ASP A 614 -9.44 -20.54 -12.52
C ASP A 614 -9.91 -21.81 -13.26
N PRO A 615 -8.98 -22.67 -13.72
CA PRO A 615 -9.33 -23.90 -14.44
C PRO A 615 -9.97 -24.97 -13.54
N THR A 616 -9.93 -24.82 -12.22
CA THR A 616 -10.62 -25.74 -11.30
C THR A 616 -12.11 -25.43 -11.19
N PHE A 617 -12.59 -24.30 -11.72
CA PHE A 617 -14.00 -23.94 -11.72
C PHE A 617 -14.80 -24.80 -12.71
N VAL A 618 -15.82 -25.50 -12.20
CA VAL A 618 -16.55 -26.53 -12.97
C VAL A 618 -18.01 -26.21 -13.24
N GLY A 619 -18.63 -25.27 -12.54
CA GLY A 619 -20.04 -24.93 -12.73
C GLY A 619 -20.66 -24.18 -11.55
N VAL A 620 -21.93 -23.82 -11.72
CA VAL A 620 -22.71 -23.06 -10.74
C VAL A 620 -23.85 -23.91 -10.19
N VAL A 621 -24.09 -23.77 -8.88
CA VAL A 621 -25.32 -24.20 -8.21
C VAL A 621 -26.10 -22.96 -7.79
N GLY A 622 -27.42 -22.95 -7.97
CA GLY A 622 -28.28 -21.85 -7.52
C GLY A 622 -29.00 -21.14 -8.66
N PHE A 623 -28.93 -19.80 -8.70
CA PHE A 623 -29.84 -18.98 -9.52
C PHE A 623 -31.31 -19.35 -9.29
N GLY A 624 -31.66 -19.53 -8.01
CA GLY A 624 -32.94 -20.07 -7.57
C GLY A 624 -34.16 -19.18 -7.86
N ARG A 625 -34.00 -18.00 -8.48
CA ARG A 625 -35.11 -17.11 -8.82
C ARG A 625 -35.29 -16.96 -10.32
N ASP A 626 -36.54 -17.04 -10.76
CA ASP A 626 -36.92 -16.67 -12.11
C ASP A 626 -37.24 -15.17 -12.18
N LEU A 627 -36.33 -14.41 -12.79
CA LEU A 627 -36.48 -12.99 -13.03
C LEU A 627 -36.45 -12.69 -14.54
N GLN A 628 -36.84 -11.48 -14.92
CA GLN A 628 -36.79 -11.05 -16.33
C GLN A 628 -35.38 -11.13 -16.93
N SER A 629 -34.33 -11.01 -16.11
CA SER A 629 -32.92 -11.14 -16.53
C SER A 629 -32.38 -12.58 -16.55
N SER A 630 -33.15 -13.58 -16.13
CA SER A 630 -32.70 -14.97 -16.07
C SER A 630 -32.28 -15.58 -17.44
N PRO A 631 -32.94 -15.27 -18.57
CA PRO A 631 -32.45 -15.69 -19.90
C PRO A 631 -31.06 -15.13 -20.21
N ASP A 632 -30.85 -13.83 -20.02
CA ASP A 632 -29.57 -13.17 -20.30
C ASP A 632 -28.44 -13.70 -19.41
N VAL A 633 -28.74 -13.94 -18.12
CA VAL A 633 -27.81 -14.60 -17.18
C VAL A 633 -27.42 -15.99 -17.66
N THR A 634 -28.40 -16.77 -18.11
CA THR A 634 -28.18 -18.16 -18.54
C THR A 634 -27.37 -18.21 -19.83
N ASP A 635 -27.68 -17.33 -20.78
CA ASP A 635 -26.94 -17.17 -22.04
C ASP A 635 -25.48 -16.71 -21.81
N ARG A 636 -25.27 -15.77 -20.86
CA ARG A 636 -23.94 -15.30 -20.50
C ARG A 636 -23.07 -16.43 -19.97
N LEU A 637 -23.62 -17.25 -19.08
CA LEU A 637 -22.94 -18.42 -18.52
C LEU A 637 -22.79 -19.54 -19.56
N HIS A 638 -23.75 -19.70 -20.46
CA HIS A 638 -23.67 -20.61 -21.59
C HIS A 638 -22.48 -20.27 -22.49
N THR A 639 -22.31 -18.98 -22.82
CA THR A 639 -21.18 -18.46 -23.61
C THR A 639 -19.83 -18.70 -22.92
N ALA A 640 -19.81 -18.67 -21.58
CA ALA A 640 -18.63 -18.99 -20.77
C ALA A 640 -18.43 -20.51 -20.56
N GLU A 641 -19.23 -21.37 -21.21
CA GLU A 641 -19.25 -22.83 -21.07
C GLU A 641 -19.52 -23.30 -19.63
N VAL A 642 -20.33 -22.55 -18.88
CA VAL A 642 -20.62 -22.82 -17.46
C VAL A 642 -21.97 -23.52 -17.33
N PRO A 643 -22.01 -24.79 -16.87
CA PRO A 643 -23.26 -25.44 -16.52
C PRO A 643 -23.83 -24.88 -15.22
N ILE A 644 -25.17 -24.82 -15.15
CA ILE A 644 -25.94 -24.36 -14.00
C ILE A 644 -26.83 -25.52 -13.55
N VAL A 645 -26.69 -25.94 -12.29
CA VAL A 645 -27.60 -26.89 -11.65
C VAL A 645 -28.44 -26.13 -10.63
N SER A 646 -29.69 -25.86 -10.97
CA SER A 646 -30.58 -25.08 -10.12
C SER A 646 -31.43 -25.96 -9.22
N GLY A 647 -31.44 -25.63 -7.92
CA GLY A 647 -32.22 -26.33 -6.91
C GLY A 647 -33.70 -25.93 -6.92
N THR A 648 -33.98 -24.62 -6.92
CA THR A 648 -35.30 -24.08 -6.55
C THR A 648 -35.99 -23.26 -7.64
N ASN A 649 -35.35 -23.00 -8.78
CA ASN A 649 -35.96 -22.25 -9.87
C ASN A 649 -36.83 -23.18 -10.73
N SER A 650 -38.13 -22.90 -10.76
CA SER A 650 -39.18 -23.69 -11.42
C SER A 650 -39.55 -23.17 -12.82
N ALA A 651 -38.74 -22.28 -13.41
CA ALA A 651 -39.03 -21.77 -14.75
C ALA A 651 -39.08 -22.89 -15.80
N SER A 652 -40.18 -22.94 -16.54
CA SER A 652 -40.46 -23.99 -17.53
C SER A 652 -39.68 -23.80 -18.83
N TYR A 653 -39.28 -22.56 -19.13
CA TYR A 653 -38.57 -22.21 -20.36
C TYR A 653 -37.05 -22.46 -20.28
N LEU A 654 -36.43 -22.38 -19.10
CA LEU A 654 -34.97 -22.42 -18.96
C LEU A 654 -34.32 -23.71 -19.53
N PRO A 655 -34.75 -24.93 -19.15
CA PRO A 655 -34.21 -26.15 -19.73
C PRO A 655 -34.65 -26.40 -21.19
N LYS A 656 -35.72 -25.73 -21.64
CA LYS A 656 -36.20 -25.78 -23.04
C LYS A 656 -35.35 -24.90 -23.96
N GLU A 657 -34.85 -23.79 -23.47
CA GLU A 657 -34.09 -22.81 -24.25
C GLU A 657 -32.56 -22.96 -24.08
N PHE A 658 -32.09 -23.42 -22.93
CA PHE A 658 -30.66 -23.39 -22.57
C PHE A 658 -30.11 -24.78 -22.23
N SER A 659 -29.15 -25.25 -23.03
CA SER A 659 -28.53 -26.57 -22.86
C SER A 659 -27.60 -26.69 -21.66
N ASN A 660 -27.17 -25.57 -21.07
CA ASN A 660 -26.34 -25.51 -19.86
C ASN A 660 -27.17 -25.48 -18.56
N TRP A 661 -28.50 -25.51 -18.64
CA TRP A 661 -29.39 -25.47 -17.48
C TRP A 661 -29.90 -26.86 -17.08
N PHE A 662 -29.83 -27.18 -15.78
CA PHE A 662 -30.32 -28.44 -15.20
C PHE A 662 -31.19 -28.16 -13.97
N SER A 663 -32.47 -28.49 -14.04
CA SER A 663 -33.46 -28.21 -12.99
C SER A 663 -33.67 -29.39 -12.04
N LEU A 664 -33.63 -29.14 -10.73
CA LEU A 664 -34.15 -30.07 -9.72
C LEU A 664 -35.61 -29.78 -9.40
N ALA A 665 -35.97 -28.51 -9.23
CA ALA A 665 -37.35 -28.06 -9.05
C ALA A 665 -38.26 -28.55 -10.17
N VAL A 666 -39.49 -28.92 -9.82
CA VAL A 666 -40.54 -29.21 -10.80
C VAL A 666 -40.99 -27.91 -11.48
N PRO A 667 -41.12 -27.87 -12.83
CA PRO A 667 -41.50 -26.65 -13.51
C PRO A 667 -42.91 -26.16 -13.24
N ASP A 668 -43.11 -24.86 -13.36
CA ASP A 668 -44.40 -24.18 -13.17
C ASP A 668 -45.52 -24.80 -14.02
N GLU A 669 -45.21 -25.18 -15.27
CA GLU A 669 -46.15 -25.90 -16.14
C GLU A 669 -46.62 -27.20 -15.48
N HIS A 670 -45.69 -28.08 -15.09
CA HIS A 670 -46.00 -29.37 -14.45
C HIS A 670 -46.69 -29.20 -13.09
N GLN A 671 -46.36 -28.15 -12.33
CA GLN A 671 -47.07 -27.82 -11.09
C GLN A 671 -48.55 -27.51 -11.36
N ALA A 672 -48.82 -26.66 -12.36
CA ALA A 672 -50.18 -26.33 -12.76
C ALA A 672 -50.93 -27.58 -13.25
N GLU A 673 -50.28 -28.46 -14.03
CA GLU A 673 -50.87 -29.73 -14.46
C GLU A 673 -51.28 -30.63 -13.28
N ALA A 674 -50.41 -30.76 -12.27
CA ALA A 674 -50.71 -31.52 -11.07
C ALA A 674 -51.88 -30.92 -10.27
N LEU A 675 -51.95 -29.59 -10.15
CA LEU A 675 -53.10 -28.88 -9.56
C LEU A 675 -54.39 -29.06 -10.39
N GLY A 676 -54.28 -29.38 -11.69
CA GLY A 676 -55.41 -29.72 -12.55
C GLY A 676 -56.20 -30.93 -12.05
N HIS A 677 -55.55 -31.90 -11.39
CA HIS A 677 -56.23 -33.04 -10.77
C HIS A 677 -57.15 -32.62 -9.62
N VAL A 678 -56.75 -31.60 -8.87
CA VAL A 678 -57.57 -30.98 -7.82
C VAL A 678 -58.68 -30.12 -8.46
N ALA A 679 -58.32 -29.26 -9.42
CA ALA A 679 -59.26 -28.36 -10.11
C ALA A 679 -60.44 -29.12 -10.74
N ARG A 680 -60.16 -30.28 -11.35
CA ARG A 680 -61.20 -31.16 -11.92
C ARG A 680 -62.25 -31.60 -10.92
N GLN A 681 -61.85 -31.90 -9.69
CA GLN A 681 -62.74 -32.36 -8.62
C GLN A 681 -63.54 -31.21 -7.99
N LEU A 682 -63.00 -29.99 -8.03
CA LEU A 682 -63.68 -28.78 -7.58
C LEU A 682 -64.83 -28.34 -8.51
N ARG A 683 -64.94 -28.94 -9.70
CA ARG A 683 -66.00 -28.63 -10.66
C ARG A 683 -67.32 -29.33 -10.28
N ALA A 684 -68.36 -28.55 -10.03
CA ALA A 684 -69.70 -29.09 -9.80
C ALA A 684 -70.30 -29.70 -11.10
N PRO A 685 -70.69 -30.99 -11.12
CA PRO A 685 -71.33 -31.59 -12.29
C PRO A 685 -72.62 -30.86 -12.68
N GLY A 686 -72.75 -30.44 -13.95
CA GLY A 686 -73.97 -29.82 -14.48
C GLY A 686 -74.19 -28.34 -14.14
N ARG A 687 -73.27 -27.67 -13.45
CA ARG A 687 -73.33 -26.23 -13.17
C ARG A 687 -72.09 -25.53 -13.74
N ALA A 688 -72.28 -24.32 -14.29
CA ALA A 688 -71.17 -23.49 -14.70
C ALA A 688 -70.38 -23.02 -13.47
N THR A 689 -69.12 -23.42 -13.36
CA THR A 689 -68.17 -22.94 -12.35
C THR A 689 -67.29 -21.86 -12.97
N HIS A 690 -67.17 -20.74 -12.27
CA HIS A 690 -66.34 -19.62 -12.69
C HIS A 690 -64.98 -19.70 -12.00
N ALA A 691 -63.92 -19.40 -12.74
CA ALA A 691 -62.58 -19.31 -12.19
C ALA A 691 -61.92 -17.98 -12.56
N LEU A 692 -60.96 -17.55 -11.75
CA LEU A 692 -60.22 -16.31 -11.94
C LEU A 692 -58.72 -16.57 -11.79
N VAL A 693 -57.91 -15.88 -12.57
CA VAL A 693 -56.47 -15.74 -12.31
C VAL A 693 -56.22 -14.39 -11.66
N LEU A 694 -55.57 -14.41 -10.50
CA LEU A 694 -55.13 -13.22 -9.78
C LEU A 694 -53.60 -13.22 -9.75
N ALA A 695 -52.98 -12.30 -10.47
CA ALA A 695 -51.53 -12.26 -10.69
C ALA A 695 -50.93 -10.92 -10.24
N ARG A 696 -49.62 -10.90 -9.95
CA ARG A 696 -48.89 -9.64 -9.78
C ARG A 696 -48.78 -8.87 -11.11
N ASP A 697 -48.93 -7.56 -11.07
CA ASP A 697 -48.57 -6.65 -12.18
C ASP A 697 -47.04 -6.64 -12.34
N LEU A 698 -46.58 -6.87 -13.57
CA LEU A 698 -45.16 -6.91 -13.90
C LEU A 698 -44.57 -5.52 -14.17
N LYS A 699 -45.40 -4.47 -14.28
CA LYS A 699 -44.91 -3.10 -14.52
C LYS A 699 -44.04 -2.62 -13.36
N GLY A 700 -42.73 -2.59 -13.61
CA GLY A 700 -41.73 -2.22 -12.61
C GLY A 700 -41.28 -3.38 -11.71
N SER A 701 -41.70 -4.62 -12.00
CA SER A 701 -41.24 -5.83 -11.30
C SER A 701 -40.24 -6.62 -12.16
N GLN A 702 -39.28 -7.26 -11.51
CA GLN A 702 -38.38 -8.23 -12.15
C GLN A 702 -38.90 -9.67 -12.02
N ASP A 703 -40.00 -9.90 -11.29
CA ASP A 703 -40.50 -11.22 -10.93
C ASP A 703 -41.19 -11.92 -12.13
N ARG A 704 -40.45 -12.76 -12.87
CA ARG A 704 -40.98 -13.48 -14.04
C ARG A 704 -41.78 -14.72 -13.64
N TYR A 705 -41.46 -15.34 -12.51
CA TYR A 705 -42.18 -16.49 -11.94
C TYR A 705 -43.69 -16.28 -11.90
N THR A 706 -44.16 -15.14 -11.38
CA THR A 706 -45.61 -14.90 -11.24
C THR A 706 -46.32 -14.82 -12.60
N SER A 707 -45.59 -14.49 -13.67
CA SER A 707 -46.15 -14.48 -15.03
C SER A 707 -46.28 -15.89 -15.62
N GLU A 708 -45.31 -16.79 -15.38
CA GLU A 708 -45.42 -18.20 -15.78
C GLU A 708 -46.54 -18.91 -15.01
N GLN A 709 -46.60 -18.71 -13.69
CA GLN A 709 -47.66 -19.25 -12.85
C GLN A 709 -49.05 -18.78 -13.32
N ALA A 710 -49.21 -17.51 -13.66
CA ALA A 710 -50.47 -16.99 -14.20
C ALA A 710 -50.82 -17.64 -15.54
N LEU A 711 -49.85 -17.77 -16.45
CA LEU A 711 -50.03 -18.38 -17.77
C LEU A 711 -50.47 -19.84 -17.67
N TYR A 712 -49.70 -20.67 -16.96
CA TYR A 712 -49.96 -22.10 -16.86
C TYR A 712 -51.17 -22.42 -15.99
N GLY A 713 -51.42 -21.62 -14.94
CA GLY A 713 -52.64 -21.71 -14.14
C GLY A 713 -53.89 -21.41 -14.96
N GLU A 714 -53.85 -20.38 -15.82
CA GLU A 714 -54.97 -20.05 -16.70
C GLU A 714 -55.24 -21.16 -17.72
N GLU A 715 -54.19 -21.67 -18.36
CA GLU A 715 -54.29 -22.74 -19.35
C GLU A 715 -54.85 -24.03 -18.73
N MET A 716 -54.38 -24.40 -17.53
CA MET A 716 -54.92 -25.52 -16.79
C MET A 716 -56.40 -25.35 -16.46
N LEU A 717 -56.82 -24.19 -15.95
CA LEU A 717 -58.22 -23.95 -15.59
C LEU A 717 -59.15 -24.02 -16.82
N ARG A 718 -58.70 -23.48 -17.96
CA ARG A 718 -59.43 -23.61 -19.23
C ARG A 718 -59.53 -25.06 -19.68
N ARG A 719 -58.43 -25.80 -19.61
CA ARG A 719 -58.37 -27.24 -19.97
C ARG A 719 -59.30 -28.09 -19.11
N GLU A 720 -59.46 -27.77 -17.82
CA GLU A 720 -60.40 -28.46 -16.91
C GLU A 720 -61.86 -27.97 -17.05
N GLY A 721 -62.11 -27.00 -17.92
CA GLY A 721 -63.45 -26.58 -18.35
C GLY A 721 -64.11 -25.52 -17.49
N PHE A 722 -63.34 -24.70 -16.76
CA PHE A 722 -63.87 -23.55 -16.03
C PHE A 722 -64.23 -22.38 -16.97
N ARG A 723 -65.24 -21.60 -16.59
CA ARG A 723 -65.52 -20.32 -17.25
C ARG A 723 -64.63 -19.24 -16.65
N MET A 724 -63.68 -18.76 -17.43
CA MET A 724 -62.73 -17.75 -16.97
C MET A 724 -63.37 -16.38 -16.84
N LEU A 725 -63.25 -15.78 -15.65
CA LEU A 725 -63.44 -14.36 -15.44
C LEU A 725 -62.19 -13.61 -15.93
N SER A 726 -62.33 -12.30 -16.19
CA SER A 726 -61.20 -11.47 -16.60
C SER A 726 -60.09 -11.49 -15.55
N THR A 727 -58.90 -11.93 -15.96
CA THR A 727 -57.67 -11.89 -15.16
C THR A 727 -57.49 -10.54 -14.50
N GLN A 728 -57.08 -10.57 -13.23
CA GLN A 728 -56.86 -9.38 -12.42
C GLN A 728 -55.39 -9.29 -12.03
N GLU A 729 -54.80 -8.11 -12.18
CA GLU A 729 -53.39 -7.86 -11.87
C GLU A 729 -53.27 -6.85 -10.72
N TYR A 730 -52.61 -7.21 -9.62
CA TYR A 730 -52.39 -6.33 -8.47
C TYR A 730 -50.95 -5.84 -8.40
N ARG A 731 -50.77 -4.58 -7.97
CA ARG A 731 -49.44 -3.99 -7.76
C ARG A 731 -48.93 -4.31 -6.36
N VAL A 732 -47.61 -4.41 -6.24
CA VAL A 732 -46.90 -4.44 -4.95
C VAL A 732 -46.14 -3.12 -4.82
N VAL A 733 -46.43 -2.34 -3.79
CA VAL A 733 -45.81 -1.03 -3.55
C VAL A 733 -45.08 -1.06 -2.21
N ASN A 734 -43.76 -0.83 -2.24
CA ASN A 734 -42.89 -0.90 -1.06
C ASN A 734 -43.00 -2.23 -0.28
N GLY A 735 -43.27 -3.34 -0.98
CA GLY A 735 -43.46 -4.66 -0.38
C GLY A 735 -44.91 -5.01 -0.02
N ASP A 736 -45.83 -4.04 -0.05
CA ASP A 736 -47.24 -4.27 0.30
C ASP A 736 -48.11 -4.53 -0.96
N PRO A 737 -48.86 -5.64 -1.02
CA PRO A 737 -49.76 -5.92 -2.14
C PRO A 737 -51.07 -5.14 -2.05
N GLU A 738 -51.40 -4.39 -3.11
CA GLU A 738 -52.64 -3.61 -3.20
C GLU A 738 -53.82 -4.47 -3.68
N LEU A 739 -54.39 -5.29 -2.79
CA LEU A 739 -55.41 -6.29 -3.14
C LEU A 739 -56.88 -5.87 -2.87
N ARG A 740 -57.10 -4.75 -2.18
CA ARG A 740 -58.46 -4.34 -1.72
C ARG A 740 -59.44 -4.16 -2.87
N LEU A 741 -59.08 -3.37 -3.89
CA LEU A 741 -59.96 -3.09 -5.04
C LEU A 741 -60.26 -4.35 -5.85
N HIS A 742 -59.32 -5.28 -5.90
CA HIS A 742 -59.45 -6.56 -6.61
C HIS A 742 -60.43 -7.46 -5.88
N ALA A 743 -60.28 -7.61 -4.56
CA ALA A 743 -61.25 -8.33 -3.75
C ALA A 743 -62.64 -7.71 -3.82
N GLU A 744 -62.77 -6.38 -3.72
CA GLU A 744 -64.05 -5.68 -3.90
C GLU A 744 -64.70 -6.02 -5.27
N ARG A 745 -63.93 -5.93 -6.36
CA ARG A 745 -64.41 -6.23 -7.72
C ARG A 745 -64.82 -7.69 -7.89
N VAL A 746 -64.05 -8.62 -7.33
CA VAL A 746 -64.31 -10.07 -7.42
C VAL A 746 -65.52 -10.46 -6.60
N CYS A 747 -65.61 -9.98 -5.35
CA CYS A 747 -66.64 -10.38 -4.41
C CYS A 747 -67.97 -9.64 -4.58
N GLN A 748 -68.00 -8.51 -5.31
CA GLN A 748 -69.24 -7.79 -5.67
C GLN A 748 -69.66 -8.02 -7.13
N GLY A 749 -68.92 -8.82 -7.87
CA GLY A 749 -69.23 -9.17 -9.26
C GLY A 749 -70.48 -10.05 -9.37
N GLU A 750 -71.12 -10.05 -10.54
CA GLU A 750 -72.29 -10.89 -10.84
C GLU A 750 -71.99 -12.39 -10.70
N ASN A 751 -70.76 -12.79 -11.01
CA ASN A 751 -70.28 -14.17 -10.90
C ASN A 751 -69.05 -14.21 -9.98
N VAL A 752 -69.23 -14.60 -8.73
CA VAL A 752 -68.13 -14.86 -7.79
C VAL A 752 -67.43 -16.17 -8.20
N PRO A 753 -66.09 -16.20 -8.33
CA PRO A 753 -65.37 -17.41 -8.72
C PRO A 753 -65.38 -18.44 -7.60
N SER A 754 -65.62 -19.71 -7.95
CA SER A 754 -65.44 -20.84 -7.03
C SER A 754 -63.97 -21.27 -6.91
N VAL A 755 -63.16 -20.92 -7.92
CA VAL A 755 -61.72 -21.21 -7.96
C VAL A 755 -60.92 -19.96 -8.34
N ILE A 756 -59.88 -19.65 -7.58
CA ILE A 756 -58.91 -18.60 -7.92
C ILE A 756 -57.54 -19.26 -8.10
N TYR A 757 -56.94 -19.15 -9.28
CA TYR A 757 -55.51 -19.42 -9.41
C TYR A 757 -54.75 -18.16 -8.99
N PHE A 758 -54.00 -18.27 -7.90
CA PHE A 758 -53.25 -17.18 -7.31
C PHE A 758 -51.78 -17.24 -7.69
N ALA A 759 -51.40 -16.40 -8.66
CA ALA A 759 -50.04 -16.26 -9.15
C ALA A 759 -49.32 -15.12 -8.41
N GLY A 760 -49.15 -15.29 -7.10
CA GLY A 760 -48.45 -14.38 -6.20
C GLY A 760 -47.30 -15.06 -5.47
N ARG A 761 -46.78 -14.40 -4.43
CA ARG A 761 -45.79 -14.98 -3.51
C ARG A 761 -46.38 -15.21 -2.12
N VAL A 762 -45.65 -15.91 -1.28
CA VAL A 762 -46.06 -16.25 0.10
C VAL A 762 -46.43 -15.01 0.92
N GLU A 763 -45.71 -13.90 0.77
CA GLU A 763 -45.97 -12.63 1.49
C GLU A 763 -47.31 -11.97 1.10
N ASP A 764 -47.88 -12.33 -0.06
CA ASP A 764 -49.15 -11.76 -0.53
C ASP A 764 -50.38 -12.49 0.02
N VAL A 765 -50.19 -13.70 0.56
CA VAL A 765 -51.29 -14.59 0.95
C VAL A 765 -52.11 -14.00 2.09
N GLY A 766 -51.49 -13.51 3.16
CA GLY A 766 -52.19 -12.92 4.30
C GLY A 766 -53.08 -11.73 3.92
N PRO A 767 -52.53 -10.73 3.20
CA PRO A 767 -53.33 -9.63 2.65
C PRO A 767 -54.50 -10.13 1.79
N LEU A 768 -54.28 -11.11 0.91
CA LEU A 768 -55.36 -11.70 0.10
C LEU A 768 -56.45 -12.33 0.96
N MET A 769 -56.08 -13.19 1.92
CA MET A 769 -57.02 -13.87 2.82
C MET A 769 -57.82 -12.86 3.65
N THR A 770 -57.16 -11.79 4.11
CA THR A 770 -57.81 -10.69 4.84
C THR A 770 -58.88 -10.03 3.98
N GLN A 771 -58.56 -9.66 2.74
CA GLN A 771 -59.51 -9.02 1.84
C GLN A 771 -60.66 -9.95 1.46
N LEU A 772 -60.41 -11.22 1.15
CA LEU A 772 -61.47 -12.17 0.79
C LEU A 772 -62.41 -12.49 1.96
N SER A 773 -61.89 -12.54 3.19
CA SER A 773 -62.69 -12.81 4.39
C SER A 773 -63.63 -11.67 4.80
N THR A 774 -63.36 -10.43 4.35
CA THR A 774 -64.11 -9.24 4.77
C THR A 774 -65.19 -8.84 3.75
N GLN A 775 -65.08 -9.27 2.50
CA GLN A 775 -66.02 -8.89 1.44
C GLN A 775 -67.26 -9.83 1.43
N PRO A 776 -68.50 -9.30 1.53
CA PRO A 776 -69.71 -10.11 1.74
C PRO A 776 -69.96 -11.23 0.72
N GLY A 777 -69.67 -11.01 -0.56
CA GLY A 777 -69.91 -12.03 -1.60
C GLY A 777 -68.86 -13.14 -1.66
N CYS A 778 -67.68 -12.96 -1.04
CA CYS A 778 -66.68 -14.03 -0.90
C CYS A 778 -66.77 -14.69 0.47
N ALA A 779 -66.99 -13.93 1.54
CA ALA A 779 -67.07 -14.45 2.91
C ALA A 779 -68.19 -15.47 3.10
N ASN A 780 -69.21 -15.44 2.25
CA ASN A 780 -70.37 -16.34 2.31
C ASN A 780 -70.30 -17.51 1.31
N GLU A 781 -69.25 -17.62 0.51
CA GLU A 781 -69.10 -18.66 -0.51
C GLU A 781 -67.91 -19.57 -0.19
N GLU A 782 -67.93 -20.81 -0.69
CA GLU A 782 -66.75 -21.67 -0.63
C GLU A 782 -65.85 -21.37 -1.83
N ILE A 783 -64.63 -20.90 -1.53
CA ILE A 783 -63.64 -20.53 -2.54
C ILE A 783 -62.41 -21.41 -2.39
N SER A 784 -61.98 -22.03 -3.48
CA SER A 784 -60.71 -22.74 -3.54
C SER A 784 -59.64 -21.88 -4.20
N ILE A 785 -58.47 -21.79 -3.59
CA ILE A 785 -57.32 -21.06 -4.13
C ILE A 785 -56.27 -22.08 -4.54
N LEU A 786 -55.84 -22.07 -5.80
CA LEU A 786 -54.75 -22.90 -6.32
C LEU A 786 -53.52 -22.01 -6.53
N THR A 787 -52.32 -22.46 -6.16
CA THR A 787 -51.10 -21.66 -6.31
C THR A 787 -49.84 -22.52 -6.39
N GLY A 788 -48.75 -21.93 -6.88
CA GLY A 788 -47.49 -22.62 -7.10
C GLY A 788 -46.69 -22.92 -5.83
N ASP A 789 -45.44 -23.28 -6.03
CA ASP A 789 -44.51 -23.76 -5.01
C ASP A 789 -44.02 -22.74 -3.97
N ASP A 790 -44.16 -21.44 -4.22
CA ASP A 790 -43.61 -20.40 -3.35
C ASP A 790 -44.18 -20.47 -1.91
N LEU A 791 -45.41 -21.00 -1.77
CA LEU A 791 -46.06 -21.22 -0.47
C LEU A 791 -45.44 -22.35 0.36
N SER A 792 -44.52 -23.13 -0.17
CA SER A 792 -43.71 -24.09 0.60
C SER A 792 -42.94 -23.45 1.76
N LYS A 793 -42.73 -22.12 1.72
CA LYS A 793 -42.07 -21.33 2.77
C LYS A 793 -42.99 -20.98 3.94
N ALA A 794 -44.32 -21.07 3.76
CA ALA A 794 -45.27 -20.76 4.83
C ALA A 794 -45.32 -21.89 5.86
N ARG A 795 -45.56 -21.52 7.13
CA ARG A 795 -45.62 -22.48 8.24
C ARG A 795 -47.05 -22.90 8.54
N PHE A 796 -48.02 -22.03 8.27
CA PHE A 796 -49.46 -22.24 8.49
C PHE A 796 -49.85 -22.61 9.95
N SER A 797 -48.95 -22.49 10.93
CA SER A 797 -49.10 -23.09 12.26
C SER A 797 -49.68 -22.16 13.34
N GLY A 798 -50.35 -21.06 12.96
CA GLY A 798 -50.88 -20.03 13.88
C GLY A 798 -52.41 -19.90 13.92
N THR A 799 -52.94 -19.30 15.00
CA THR A 799 -54.32 -18.82 15.13
C THR A 799 -54.49 -17.46 14.44
N GLY A 800 -54.50 -17.43 13.11
CA GLY A 800 -54.53 -16.19 12.33
C GLY A 800 -53.19 -15.45 12.31
N GLY A 801 -52.85 -14.82 11.19
CA GLY A 801 -51.54 -14.22 10.91
C GLY A 801 -51.35 -13.90 9.43
N SER A 802 -50.13 -13.53 9.02
CA SER A 802 -49.76 -13.18 7.64
C SER A 802 -49.79 -14.36 6.65
N ASP A 803 -49.88 -15.61 7.12
CA ASP A 803 -50.00 -16.81 6.29
C ASP A 803 -51.26 -17.65 6.61
N GLY A 804 -52.17 -17.16 7.46
CA GLY A 804 -53.37 -17.88 7.85
C GLY A 804 -54.45 -17.93 6.76
N VAL A 805 -55.18 -19.05 6.67
CA VAL A 805 -56.30 -19.22 5.72
C VAL A 805 -57.61 -18.69 6.30
N ALA A 806 -58.40 -17.99 5.49
CA ALA A 806 -59.71 -17.45 5.89
C ALA A 806 -60.79 -18.54 6.06
N PRO A 807 -61.86 -18.30 6.84
CA PRO A 807 -63.01 -19.20 6.88
C PRO A 807 -63.61 -19.40 5.47
N ARG A 808 -64.04 -20.63 5.16
CA ARG A 808 -64.62 -21.01 3.85
C ARG A 808 -63.68 -20.88 2.64
N ILE A 809 -62.40 -20.59 2.89
CA ILE A 809 -61.36 -20.68 1.86
C ILE A 809 -60.55 -21.95 2.09
N THR A 810 -60.33 -22.71 1.02
CA THR A 810 -59.37 -23.82 1.01
C THR A 810 -58.26 -23.49 0.05
N LEU A 811 -57.02 -23.56 0.51
CA LEU A 811 -55.86 -23.29 -0.31
C LEU A 811 -55.20 -24.61 -0.72
N TYR A 812 -54.86 -24.76 -1.99
CA TYR A 812 -54.12 -25.88 -2.54
C TYR A 812 -52.86 -25.34 -3.19
N HIS A 813 -51.71 -25.91 -2.87
CA HIS A 813 -50.46 -25.46 -3.44
C HIS A 813 -49.52 -26.59 -3.78
N ALA A 814 -48.69 -26.38 -4.80
CA ALA A 814 -47.57 -27.27 -5.07
C ALA A 814 -46.44 -27.04 -4.05
N ALA A 815 -45.54 -27.99 -3.89
CA ALA A 815 -44.20 -27.75 -3.37
C ALA A 815 -43.18 -28.65 -4.07
N LEU A 816 -41.91 -28.25 -3.99
CA LEU A 816 -40.84 -28.80 -4.83
C LEU A 816 -40.16 -30.06 -4.29
N ALA A 817 -40.42 -30.45 -3.03
CA ALA A 817 -39.66 -31.52 -2.38
C ALA A 817 -40.52 -32.36 -1.42
N GLU A 818 -40.80 -33.60 -1.82
CA GLU A 818 -41.41 -34.64 -0.98
C GLU A 818 -40.33 -35.25 -0.09
N LEU A 819 -40.23 -34.70 1.13
CA LEU A 819 -39.19 -35.06 2.08
C LEU A 819 -39.61 -36.20 3.02
N GLU A 820 -40.90 -36.40 3.25
CA GLU A 820 -41.39 -37.40 4.20
C GLU A 820 -41.12 -38.81 3.66
N ASP A 821 -41.54 -39.07 2.42
CA ASP A 821 -41.34 -40.37 1.77
C ASP A 821 -39.87 -40.61 1.39
N ALA A 822 -39.10 -39.55 1.17
CA ALA A 822 -37.67 -39.65 0.86
C ALA A 822 -36.79 -39.90 2.10
N ALA A 823 -37.21 -39.40 3.29
CA ALA A 823 -36.41 -39.42 4.51
C ALA A 823 -35.88 -40.81 4.93
N PRO A 824 -36.66 -41.90 4.87
CA PRO A 824 -36.18 -43.23 5.30
C PRO A 824 -35.03 -43.78 4.46
N ALA A 825 -34.87 -43.30 3.22
CA ALA A 825 -33.92 -43.84 2.26
C ALA A 825 -32.60 -43.04 2.19
N THR A 826 -32.52 -41.86 2.83
CA THR A 826 -31.38 -40.93 2.69
C THR A 826 -30.56 -40.79 3.97
N ALA A 827 -29.25 -40.57 3.82
CA ALA A 827 -28.35 -40.22 4.92
C ALA A 827 -28.34 -38.70 5.22
N PHE A 828 -29.06 -37.90 4.43
CA PHE A 828 -29.05 -36.43 4.51
C PHE A 828 -29.31 -35.90 5.93
N TYR A 829 -30.33 -36.42 6.62
CA TYR A 829 -30.68 -35.96 7.98
C TYR A 829 -29.65 -36.39 9.03
N GLU A 830 -29.02 -37.56 8.87
CA GLU A 830 -27.94 -38.03 9.75
C GLU A 830 -26.68 -37.16 9.59
N ASP A 831 -26.32 -36.85 8.34
CA ASP A 831 -25.20 -35.96 8.04
C ASP A 831 -25.48 -34.52 8.51
N ALA A 832 -26.73 -34.06 8.35
CA ALA A 832 -27.16 -32.76 8.89
C ALA A 832 -27.01 -32.70 10.41
N ALA A 833 -27.47 -33.72 11.15
CA ALA A 833 -27.32 -33.79 12.61
C ALA A 833 -25.85 -33.79 13.05
N ARG A 834 -24.97 -34.41 12.25
CA ARG A 834 -23.53 -34.48 12.52
C ARG A 834 -22.81 -33.16 12.27
N HIS A 835 -23.19 -32.41 11.25
CA HIS A 835 -22.40 -31.27 10.75
C HIS A 835 -23.02 -29.88 11.01
N LEU A 836 -24.33 -29.81 11.26
CA LEU A 836 -25.06 -28.56 11.52
C LEU A 836 -25.27 -28.39 13.03
N THR A 837 -24.22 -27.96 13.73
CA THR A 837 -24.20 -27.89 15.20
C THR A 837 -25.17 -26.89 15.83
N TRP A 838 -25.89 -26.10 15.02
CA TRP A 838 -26.90 -25.12 15.48
C TRP A 838 -28.32 -25.66 15.43
N ILE A 839 -28.52 -26.91 14.96
CA ILE A 839 -29.81 -27.58 14.97
C ILE A 839 -29.82 -28.62 16.10
N GLU A 840 -30.89 -28.68 16.88
CA GLU A 840 -31.01 -29.62 18.00
C GLU A 840 -30.96 -31.08 17.50
N GLN A 841 -30.03 -31.87 18.05
CA GLN A 841 -29.61 -33.15 17.48
C GLN A 841 -30.56 -34.32 17.75
N ASP A 842 -31.44 -34.23 18.75
CA ASP A 842 -32.13 -35.40 19.31
C ASP A 842 -33.27 -35.97 18.45
N ARG A 843 -33.61 -35.31 17.33
CA ARG A 843 -34.39 -35.81 16.18
C ARG A 843 -34.54 -34.66 15.20
N LEU A 844 -33.91 -34.72 14.02
CA LEU A 844 -34.15 -33.78 12.92
C LEU A 844 -35.28 -34.31 12.02
N PRO A 845 -36.55 -33.95 12.24
CA PRO A 845 -37.61 -34.34 11.32
C PRO A 845 -37.49 -33.53 10.02
N HIS A 846 -37.97 -34.12 8.93
CA HIS A 846 -38.17 -33.45 7.65
C HIS A 846 -39.10 -32.23 7.76
N THR A 847 -39.93 -32.17 8.81
CA THR A 847 -40.84 -31.05 9.13
C THR A 847 -40.19 -29.93 9.94
N SER A 848 -38.93 -30.06 10.34
CA SER A 848 -38.27 -28.98 11.10
C SER A 848 -38.14 -27.71 10.25
N PRO A 849 -38.17 -26.51 10.85
CA PRO A 849 -38.15 -25.25 10.10
C PRO A 849 -36.96 -25.10 9.14
N ASP A 850 -35.85 -25.78 9.42
CA ASP A 850 -34.62 -25.75 8.60
C ASP A 850 -34.71 -26.56 7.29
N PHE A 851 -35.64 -27.51 7.21
CA PHE A 851 -35.79 -28.42 6.07
C PHE A 851 -37.18 -28.36 5.43
N ALA A 852 -38.21 -27.93 6.17
CA ALA A 852 -39.62 -28.01 5.75
C ALA A 852 -39.93 -27.30 4.41
N SER A 853 -39.15 -26.27 4.03
CA SER A 853 -39.30 -25.58 2.75
C SER A 853 -38.80 -26.39 1.55
N GLY A 854 -37.98 -27.42 1.79
CA GLY A 854 -37.31 -28.20 0.75
C GLY A 854 -36.07 -27.52 0.13
N GLN A 855 -35.84 -26.23 0.35
CA GLN A 855 -34.75 -25.49 -0.32
C GLN A 855 -33.36 -26.01 0.07
N THR A 856 -33.16 -26.32 1.35
CA THR A 856 -31.92 -26.93 1.86
C THR A 856 -31.63 -28.27 1.18
N ALA A 857 -32.65 -29.13 1.02
CA ALA A 857 -32.53 -30.44 0.39
C ALA A 857 -32.25 -30.34 -1.12
N LEU A 858 -32.99 -29.48 -1.83
CA LEU A 858 -32.79 -29.24 -3.27
C LEU A 858 -31.40 -28.68 -3.58
N SER A 859 -30.93 -27.72 -2.78
CA SER A 859 -29.59 -27.13 -2.95
C SER A 859 -28.48 -28.13 -2.64
N HIS A 860 -28.65 -28.96 -1.61
CA HIS A 860 -27.75 -30.08 -1.32
C HIS A 860 -27.64 -31.04 -2.50
N ASP A 861 -28.78 -31.49 -3.02
CA ASP A 861 -28.85 -32.47 -4.12
C ASP A 861 -28.30 -31.89 -5.43
N ALA A 862 -28.57 -30.61 -5.72
CA ALA A 862 -28.00 -29.90 -6.86
C ALA A 862 -26.46 -29.83 -6.77
N THR A 863 -25.94 -29.54 -5.58
CA THR A 863 -24.49 -29.50 -5.32
C THR A 863 -23.85 -30.87 -5.48
N ARG A 864 -24.49 -31.93 -4.97
CA ARG A 864 -24.04 -33.32 -5.13
C ARG A 864 -24.03 -33.75 -6.59
N ALA A 865 -25.06 -33.39 -7.36
CA ALA A 865 -25.15 -33.71 -8.79
C ALA A 865 -24.05 -33.02 -9.61
N LEU A 866 -23.82 -31.73 -9.39
CA LEU A 866 -22.72 -31.01 -10.05
C LEU A 866 -21.35 -31.57 -9.67
N TYR A 867 -21.12 -31.83 -8.38
CA TYR A 867 -19.88 -32.44 -7.91
C TYR A 867 -19.63 -33.80 -8.56
N TRP A 868 -20.65 -34.66 -8.64
CA TRP A 868 -20.53 -36.00 -9.23
C TRP A 868 -20.11 -35.92 -10.71
N ALA A 869 -20.71 -35.02 -11.47
CA ALA A 869 -20.32 -34.78 -12.86
C ALA A 869 -18.87 -34.25 -12.99
N ALA A 870 -18.43 -33.48 -12.00
CA ALA A 870 -17.11 -32.85 -11.96
C ALA A 870 -15.99 -33.75 -11.41
N SER A 871 -16.31 -34.91 -10.83
CA SER A 871 -15.36 -35.80 -10.15
C SER A 871 -15.50 -37.26 -10.60
N ARG A 872 -15.76 -37.48 -11.90
CA ARG A 872 -15.93 -38.84 -12.45
C ARG A 872 -14.76 -39.74 -12.11
N GLU A 873 -15.08 -40.93 -11.61
CA GLU A 873 -14.09 -41.93 -11.16
C GLU A 873 -13.12 -41.36 -10.10
N ASP A 874 -13.59 -40.37 -9.33
CA ASP A 874 -12.79 -39.61 -8.36
C ASP A 874 -11.57 -38.93 -9.01
N VAL A 875 -11.76 -38.43 -10.25
CA VAL A 875 -10.79 -37.62 -10.99
C VAL A 875 -11.42 -36.27 -11.34
N PRO A 876 -10.73 -35.13 -11.07
CA PRO A 876 -11.26 -33.80 -11.41
C PRO A 876 -11.49 -33.66 -12.91
N GLN A 877 -12.67 -33.18 -13.29
CA GLN A 877 -13.05 -32.93 -14.67
C GLN A 877 -12.97 -31.43 -15.00
N SER A 878 -12.72 -31.11 -16.26
CA SER A 878 -12.81 -29.72 -16.74
C SER A 878 -14.26 -29.25 -16.75
N ARG A 879 -14.48 -27.94 -16.79
CA ARG A 879 -15.81 -27.34 -16.89
C ARG A 879 -16.64 -27.89 -18.06
N ALA A 880 -16.06 -27.96 -19.25
CA ALA A 880 -16.73 -28.51 -20.43
C ALA A 880 -17.06 -30.00 -20.27
N ALA A 881 -16.15 -30.79 -19.69
CA ALA A 881 -16.40 -32.19 -19.40
C ALA A 881 -17.50 -32.36 -18.35
N THR A 882 -17.49 -31.56 -17.29
CA THR A 882 -18.55 -31.53 -16.25
C THR A 882 -19.92 -31.28 -16.88
N TRP A 883 -20.04 -30.32 -17.79
CA TRP A 883 -21.29 -30.05 -18.49
C TRP A 883 -21.80 -31.28 -19.27
N VAL A 884 -20.93 -31.95 -20.03
CA VAL A 884 -21.30 -33.19 -20.74
C VAL A 884 -21.67 -34.30 -19.76
N ASN A 885 -20.87 -34.45 -18.69
CA ASN A 885 -21.03 -35.48 -17.68
C ASN A 885 -22.31 -35.36 -16.85
N LEU A 886 -22.86 -34.15 -16.69
CA LEU A 886 -24.15 -33.93 -16.01
C LEU A 886 -25.25 -34.79 -16.63
N ARG A 887 -25.23 -35.01 -17.96
CA ARG A 887 -26.18 -35.87 -18.67
C ARG A 887 -26.01 -37.37 -18.41
N SER A 888 -25.03 -37.76 -17.59
CA SER A 888 -24.84 -39.14 -17.14
C SER A 888 -25.01 -39.29 -15.62
N VAL A 889 -25.41 -38.23 -14.93
CA VAL A 889 -25.61 -38.25 -13.48
C VAL A 889 -26.89 -39.01 -13.16
N ARG A 890 -26.74 -40.02 -12.32
CA ARG A 890 -27.84 -40.67 -11.60
C ARG A 890 -27.39 -40.92 -10.17
N LEU A 891 -28.03 -40.26 -9.22
CA LEU A 891 -27.72 -40.34 -7.79
C LEU A 891 -28.96 -40.82 -7.05
N ASP A 892 -28.92 -42.05 -6.55
CA ASP A 892 -29.97 -42.61 -5.72
C ASP A 892 -29.81 -42.16 -4.25
N ARG A 893 -30.89 -42.19 -3.46
CA ARG A 893 -30.88 -41.93 -2.01
C ARG A 893 -30.40 -40.52 -1.62
N MET A 894 -30.62 -39.54 -2.49
CA MET A 894 -30.42 -38.12 -2.20
C MET A 894 -31.54 -37.58 -1.29
N ALA A 895 -31.45 -36.31 -0.86
CA ALA A 895 -32.36 -35.74 0.12
C ALA A 895 -33.83 -35.71 -0.37
N THR A 896 -34.01 -35.54 -1.68
CA THR A 896 -35.33 -35.48 -2.35
C THR A 896 -35.73 -36.80 -3.04
N GLY A 897 -34.87 -37.82 -3.03
CA GLY A 897 -35.08 -39.08 -3.75
C GLY A 897 -33.92 -39.42 -4.69
N THR A 898 -34.22 -39.77 -5.95
CA THR A 898 -33.24 -40.08 -6.99
C THR A 898 -33.11 -38.91 -7.96
N ILE A 899 -31.90 -38.36 -8.09
CA ILE A 899 -31.59 -37.33 -9.09
C ILE A 899 -31.10 -38.03 -10.35
N ASP A 900 -31.88 -37.98 -11.43
CA ASP A 900 -31.57 -38.64 -12.70
C ASP A 900 -31.60 -37.64 -13.87
N PHE A 901 -30.42 -37.41 -14.47
CA PHE A 901 -30.23 -36.62 -15.68
C PHE A 901 -29.92 -37.47 -16.91
N THR A 902 -29.85 -38.80 -16.78
CA THR A 902 -29.52 -39.72 -17.89
C THR A 902 -30.57 -39.70 -19.00
N ASN A 903 -31.82 -39.44 -18.63
CA ASN A 903 -32.95 -39.32 -19.55
C ASN A 903 -33.37 -37.87 -19.79
N ALA A 904 -32.59 -36.88 -19.34
CA ALA A 904 -32.90 -35.47 -19.54
C ALA A 904 -32.65 -35.07 -21.00
N PRO A 905 -33.69 -34.69 -21.77
CA PRO A 905 -33.52 -34.33 -23.17
C PRO A 905 -32.70 -33.04 -23.34
N LEU A 906 -32.22 -32.80 -24.56
CA LEU A 906 -31.65 -31.50 -24.94
C LEU A 906 -32.81 -30.58 -25.30
N TYR A 907 -32.81 -29.34 -24.78
CA TYR A 907 -33.84 -28.33 -25.08
C TYR A 907 -35.26 -28.79 -24.74
N ALA A 908 -35.39 -29.59 -23.69
CA ALA A 908 -36.66 -29.99 -23.14
C ALA A 908 -36.50 -30.31 -21.65
N GLU A 909 -37.62 -30.29 -20.96
CA GLU A 909 -37.67 -30.61 -19.54
C GLU A 909 -37.50 -32.11 -19.30
N ARG A 910 -36.94 -32.49 -18.15
CA ARG A 910 -36.89 -33.90 -17.71
C ARG A 910 -38.17 -34.30 -16.97
N HIS A 911 -38.37 -35.60 -16.79
CA HIS A 911 -39.40 -36.11 -15.88
C HIS A 911 -38.76 -36.62 -14.57
N GLY A 912 -39.58 -36.95 -13.58
CA GLY A 912 -39.11 -37.44 -12.29
C GLY A 912 -38.55 -36.34 -11.37
N HIS A 913 -39.17 -35.16 -11.39
CA HIS A 913 -38.96 -34.18 -10.34
C HIS A 913 -39.73 -34.59 -9.09
N SER A 914 -39.25 -34.18 -7.92
CA SER A 914 -40.09 -34.28 -6.74
C SER A 914 -41.19 -33.22 -6.80
N ILE A 915 -42.40 -33.61 -6.39
CA ILE A 915 -43.55 -32.71 -6.32
C ILE A 915 -44.50 -33.20 -5.23
N LEU A 916 -45.15 -32.27 -4.55
CA LEU A 916 -46.25 -32.55 -3.65
C LEU A 916 -47.35 -31.52 -3.81
N ILE A 917 -48.59 -31.95 -3.65
CA ILE A 917 -49.77 -31.08 -3.62
C ILE A 917 -50.30 -31.07 -2.20
N LYS A 918 -50.33 -29.88 -1.58
CA LYS A 918 -50.83 -29.67 -0.22
C LYS A 918 -52.20 -29.03 -0.24
N ARG A 919 -53.04 -29.41 0.71
CA ARG A 919 -54.28 -28.73 1.07
C ARG A 919 -54.09 -28.04 2.41
N VAL A 920 -54.45 -26.76 2.46
CA VAL A 920 -54.42 -25.93 3.66
C VAL A 920 -55.83 -25.40 3.94
N ARG A 921 -56.34 -25.68 5.14
CA ARG A 921 -57.69 -25.27 5.54
C ARG A 921 -57.71 -24.77 6.98
N ARG A 922 -58.67 -23.91 7.28
CA ARG A 922 -58.90 -23.46 8.65
C ARG A 922 -59.69 -24.50 9.43
N THR A 923 -59.13 -24.98 10.54
CA THR A 923 -59.79 -25.88 11.49
C THR A 923 -60.90 -25.16 12.26
N PRO A 924 -61.87 -25.89 12.86
CA PRO A 924 -62.87 -25.29 13.75
C PRO A 924 -62.28 -24.55 14.95
N ALA A 925 -61.06 -24.92 15.39
CA ALA A 925 -60.32 -24.23 16.44
C ALA A 925 -59.70 -22.90 15.98
N GLY A 926 -59.85 -22.55 14.69
CA GLY A 926 -59.38 -21.29 14.12
C GLY A 926 -57.92 -21.29 13.67
N VAL A 927 -57.24 -22.44 13.73
CA VAL A 927 -55.84 -22.65 13.29
C VAL A 927 -55.83 -23.15 11.84
N SER A 928 -54.84 -22.77 11.04
CA SER A 928 -54.66 -23.35 9.69
C SER A 928 -53.92 -24.69 9.80
N GLU A 929 -54.33 -25.68 9.03
CA GLU A 929 -53.71 -27.00 9.00
C GLU A 929 -53.38 -27.36 7.56
N ALA A 930 -52.14 -27.81 7.34
CA ALA A 930 -51.64 -28.24 6.04
C ALA A 930 -51.49 -29.76 6.02
N GLU A 931 -52.00 -30.40 4.97
CA GLU A 931 -51.92 -31.84 4.74
C GLU A 931 -51.49 -32.12 3.29
N VAL A 932 -50.76 -33.21 3.08
CA VAL A 932 -50.35 -33.67 1.74
C VAL A 932 -51.49 -34.48 1.13
N LEU A 933 -51.93 -34.12 -0.08
CA LEU A 933 -52.95 -34.86 -0.84
C LEU A 933 -52.32 -35.97 -1.67
N CYS A 934 -51.28 -35.64 -2.42
CA CYS A 934 -50.57 -36.54 -3.28
C CYS A 934 -49.14 -36.02 -3.50
N SER A 935 -48.21 -36.94 -3.76
CA SER A 935 -46.79 -36.65 -3.84
C SER A 935 -46.05 -37.61 -4.76
N ARG A 936 -44.86 -37.19 -5.18
CA ARG A 936 -43.82 -37.99 -5.82
C ARG A 936 -42.45 -37.58 -5.29
N THR A 937 -41.64 -38.58 -4.95
CA THR A 937 -40.21 -38.37 -4.68
C THR A 937 -39.45 -38.18 -5.99
N ALA A 938 -38.28 -37.54 -5.94
CA ALA A 938 -37.45 -37.38 -7.14
C ALA A 938 -37.09 -38.75 -7.74
N GLY A 939 -37.13 -38.84 -9.06
CA GLY A 939 -36.87 -40.06 -9.84
C GLY A 939 -38.09 -40.94 -10.08
N ASP A 940 -39.22 -40.71 -9.41
CA ASP A 940 -40.49 -41.35 -9.77
C ASP A 940 -41.10 -40.66 -11.00
N THR A 941 -41.20 -41.40 -12.10
CA THR A 941 -41.74 -40.91 -13.37
C THR A 941 -43.21 -41.27 -13.59
N THR A 942 -43.85 -41.92 -12.63
CA THR A 942 -45.28 -42.22 -12.70
C THR A 942 -46.09 -40.93 -12.60
N PRO A 943 -46.99 -40.65 -13.57
CA PRO A 943 -47.86 -39.47 -13.49
C PRO A 943 -48.70 -39.51 -12.22
N LEU A 944 -48.94 -38.34 -11.63
CA LEU A 944 -49.99 -38.17 -10.63
C LEU A 944 -51.35 -38.40 -11.29
N ASP A 945 -52.31 -38.95 -10.54
CA ASP A 945 -53.68 -39.06 -11.01
C ASP A 945 -54.71 -38.44 -10.05
N ALA A 946 -55.94 -38.29 -10.55
CA ALA A 946 -57.02 -37.65 -9.79
C ALA A 946 -57.52 -38.49 -8.60
N LYS A 947 -57.29 -39.81 -8.59
CA LYS A 947 -57.67 -40.67 -7.46
C LYS A 947 -56.66 -40.54 -6.32
N GLU A 948 -55.39 -40.42 -6.65
CA GLU A 948 -54.32 -40.16 -5.68
C GLU A 948 -54.47 -38.76 -5.08
N CYS A 949 -54.71 -37.75 -5.91
CA CYS A 949 -54.93 -36.37 -5.45
C CYS A 949 -56.40 -36.11 -5.03
N SER A 950 -57.05 -37.07 -4.37
CA SER A 950 -58.46 -36.96 -3.97
C SER A 950 -58.70 -35.85 -2.94
N ILE A 951 -59.73 -35.02 -3.16
CA ILE A 951 -60.15 -34.00 -2.18
C ILE A 951 -61.30 -34.44 -1.26
N THR A 952 -61.92 -35.60 -1.56
CA THR A 952 -63.07 -36.14 -0.82
C THR A 952 -62.69 -37.01 0.35
#